data_AF-A0A2E3XFM6-F1
#
_entry.id   AF-A0A2E3XFM6-F1
#
_cell.length_a   1.000
_cell.length_b   1.000
_cell.length_c   1.000
_cell.angle_alpha   90.00
_cell.angle_beta   90.00
_cell.angle_gamma   90.00
#
_symmetry.space_group_name_H-M   'P 1'
#
loop_
_entity.id
_entity.type
_entity.pdbx_description
1 polymer ?
#
loop_
_entity_poly.entity_id
_entity_poly.type
_entity_poly.pdbx_seq_one_letter_code
_entity_poly.pdbx_strand_id
1 'polypeptide(L)'
;MANSVFFNQTNTALDGILGGSRWNVPDGGTITWEVQDSNSFSWDNYLTEFDNLVTIMNDFDQIIDAEFQYVGWLTSPESESTADITVTFENFSTLGLSENIAGFARFPGTVNEGTVKLNLESTVLEKFVPGQSGYHTVIHEIGHALGLTHPHDGGPWNWPSFSDLGISALDSMYTTVMSYEPPLYSWSYGWATTPMIWDAYALQTMYGAENETRKGNQTYYLLDDNTANVIWDSGGTDTISASNSIYGNWVDLRQGYFSGVSNDVTGIAFNTLIENAIGSSQSDTIIGNNLDNTIQGMSGNDLIYGQDGNDVIYGEDGNDVIYGQNGNDSIDGGEGTDTVNYSNSSSLVKVNLLNGTATLGSYVDTLVGIETIIGTDYADTIFGDAGANRLTGGKGNDLVFGDAGSDIIYGDDGSDIIDGGTGTDILSYLSIASAVSIDLSSGKAINGDYTDLISNIEWILGSTHSDTIIGDLESNKIEGSSGDDTIDGGAGTDTASFSGIISEYSAVESGYSIIVTDTNASRDGTDTLTSIEAFEFGGTSAFLSDLLNPTDVDNGVYRFFNLGTGTHFYSASPVERNHIINTYDQFNYEGGSFKSAGAASSDTAGVHRFFNTQLGTHFFTQNELEKDNVIATLPHYNYEGIEYQAYTSQVDDSIALYRFFNTVNGAHFFTPSAVERDSVIENLPVFNYEGIAYYVDAIV
;
A
#
# COMPACT_ATOMS: atom_id res chain seq x y z
N MET A 1 -8.27 15.63 -5.36
CA MET A 1 -9.66 16.08 -5.09
C MET A 1 -10.46 16.07 -6.41
N ALA A 2 -10.55 14.93 -7.07
CA ALA A 2 -11.51 14.69 -8.14
C ALA A 2 -12.22 13.39 -7.73
N ASN A 3 -13.31 13.51 -6.98
CA ASN A 3 -14.17 12.37 -6.70
C ASN A 3 -14.97 12.12 -7.98
N SER A 4 -15.12 10.88 -8.44
CA SER A 4 -16.09 10.56 -9.51
C SER A 4 -17.45 11.15 -9.14
N VAL A 5 -17.96 12.06 -9.96
CA VAL A 5 -19.26 12.70 -9.74
C VAL A 5 -20.28 11.98 -10.61
N PHE A 6 -21.18 11.23 -9.98
CA PHE A 6 -22.31 10.60 -10.64
C PHE A 6 -23.47 11.59 -10.80
N PHE A 7 -24.13 11.54 -11.95
CA PHE A 7 -25.32 12.31 -12.24
C PHE A 7 -26.51 11.38 -12.57
N ASN A 8 -27.47 11.29 -11.65
CA ASN A 8 -28.67 10.45 -11.82
C ASN A 8 -29.68 11.14 -12.77
N GLN A 9 -30.28 10.37 -13.68
CA GLN A 9 -31.34 10.79 -14.63
C GLN A 9 -32.59 11.39 -13.96
N THR A 10 -32.80 11.18 -12.65
CA THR A 10 -33.98 11.69 -11.93
C THR A 10 -33.66 12.93 -11.09
N ASN A 11 -33.57 14.16 -11.66
CA ASN A 11 -33.75 15.39 -10.87
C ASN A 11 -33.85 16.72 -11.67
N THR A 12 -34.34 17.73 -10.94
CA THR A 12 -34.66 19.13 -11.26
C THR A 12 -33.75 19.94 -12.18
N ALA A 13 -32.50 19.52 -12.42
CA ALA A 13 -31.58 20.22 -13.32
C ALA A 13 -32.02 20.10 -14.79
N LEU A 14 -32.45 18.90 -15.21
CA LEU A 14 -33.00 18.70 -16.55
C LEU A 14 -34.33 19.45 -16.73
N ASP A 15 -35.19 19.49 -15.71
CA ASP A 15 -36.43 20.28 -15.74
C ASP A 15 -36.15 21.79 -15.85
N GLY A 16 -35.08 22.26 -15.20
CA GLY A 16 -34.59 23.64 -15.30
C GLY A 16 -34.04 23.97 -16.69
N ILE A 17 -33.24 23.08 -17.28
CA ILE A 17 -32.68 23.24 -18.64
C ILE A 17 -33.75 23.07 -19.74
N LEU A 18 -34.72 22.17 -19.54
CA LEU A 18 -35.85 21.93 -20.44
C LEU A 18 -37.07 22.83 -20.19
N GLY A 19 -36.94 23.82 -19.30
CA GLY A 19 -38.00 24.73 -18.89
C GLY A 19 -38.43 25.74 -19.97
N GLY A 20 -37.63 25.86 -21.04
CA GLY A 20 -37.85 26.78 -22.15
C GLY A 20 -38.91 26.37 -23.18
N SER A 21 -39.16 27.30 -24.11
CA SER A 21 -39.91 27.03 -25.35
C SER A 21 -39.13 26.09 -26.25
N ARG A 22 -39.84 25.26 -27.03
CA ARG A 22 -39.25 24.23 -27.89
C ARG A 22 -39.68 24.43 -29.33
N TRP A 23 -38.78 24.13 -30.27
CA TRP A 23 -39.16 23.99 -31.68
C TRP A 23 -40.03 22.75 -31.86
N ASN A 24 -40.95 22.80 -32.83
CA ASN A 24 -41.76 21.65 -33.20
C ASN A 24 -41.13 20.96 -34.42
N VAL A 25 -40.08 20.18 -34.17
CA VAL A 25 -39.29 19.48 -35.20
C VAL A 25 -39.76 18.02 -35.29
N PRO A 26 -40.02 17.49 -36.50
CA PRO A 26 -40.25 16.05 -36.67
C PRO A 26 -38.95 15.25 -36.50
N ASP A 27 -39.04 13.97 -36.15
CA ASP A 27 -37.88 13.06 -36.13
C ASP A 27 -37.14 13.09 -37.49
N GLY A 28 -35.82 13.26 -37.47
CA GLY A 28 -35.01 13.45 -38.68
C GLY A 28 -35.30 14.78 -39.40
N GLY A 29 -35.75 15.80 -38.65
CA GLY A 29 -36.02 17.14 -39.16
C GLY A 29 -34.75 17.88 -39.59
N THR A 30 -34.90 19.13 -40.00
CA THR A 30 -33.80 19.92 -40.61
C THR A 30 -33.45 21.14 -39.77
N ILE A 31 -32.16 21.33 -39.49
CA ILE A 31 -31.63 22.52 -38.83
C ILE A 31 -30.71 23.25 -39.81
N THR A 32 -31.12 24.43 -40.25
CA THR A 32 -30.26 25.29 -41.06
C THR A 32 -29.56 26.32 -40.20
N TRP A 33 -28.35 26.70 -40.58
CA TRP A 33 -27.67 27.81 -39.95
C TRP A 33 -26.96 28.71 -40.96
N GLU A 34 -26.86 29.99 -40.60
CA GLU A 34 -26.42 31.05 -41.49
C GLU A 34 -25.73 32.17 -40.72
N VAL A 35 -24.91 32.96 -41.42
CA VAL A 35 -24.26 34.14 -40.87
C VAL A 35 -24.76 35.40 -41.58
N GLN A 36 -25.09 36.42 -40.81
CA GLN A 36 -25.59 37.69 -41.33
C GLN A 36 -24.45 38.71 -41.44
N ASP A 37 -24.18 39.12 -42.68
CA ASP A 37 -23.30 40.24 -43.00
C ASP A 37 -24.09 41.56 -43.03
N SER A 38 -23.37 42.67 -42.79
CA SER A 38 -23.90 44.01 -42.86
C SER A 38 -22.89 44.98 -43.47
N ASN A 39 -23.33 46.21 -43.78
CA ASN A 39 -22.40 47.24 -44.26
C ASN A 39 -21.33 47.65 -43.23
N SER A 40 -21.55 47.36 -41.94
CA SER A 40 -20.66 47.70 -40.83
C SER A 40 -19.86 46.52 -40.29
N PHE A 41 -20.16 45.29 -40.71
CA PHE A 41 -19.53 44.07 -40.21
C PHE A 41 -19.62 42.97 -41.27
N SER A 42 -18.51 42.26 -41.51
CA SER A 42 -18.50 41.11 -42.41
C SER A 42 -17.66 39.97 -41.83
N TRP A 43 -18.22 38.77 -41.87
CA TRP A 43 -17.58 37.53 -41.42
C TRP A 43 -16.35 37.15 -42.26
N ASP A 44 -16.17 37.70 -43.48
CA ASP A 44 -14.93 37.62 -44.27
C ASP A 44 -13.69 38.10 -43.50
N ASN A 45 -13.88 38.98 -42.50
CA ASN A 45 -12.78 39.49 -41.69
C ASN A 45 -12.49 38.61 -40.46
N TYR A 46 -13.29 37.58 -40.19
CA TYR A 46 -13.28 36.73 -38.99
C TYR A 46 -13.37 35.24 -39.36
N LEU A 47 -12.57 34.82 -40.34
CA LEU A 47 -12.63 33.45 -40.89
C LEU A 47 -12.24 32.37 -39.87
N THR A 48 -11.32 32.66 -38.94
CA THR A 48 -10.94 31.72 -37.88
C THR A 48 -12.10 31.45 -36.94
N GLU A 49 -12.80 32.51 -36.52
CA GLU A 49 -14.01 32.44 -35.69
C GLU A 49 -15.14 31.72 -36.43
N PHE A 50 -15.26 31.95 -37.74
CA PHE A 50 -16.21 31.21 -38.58
C PHE A 50 -15.88 29.71 -38.64
N ASP A 51 -14.61 29.33 -38.84
CA ASP A 51 -14.18 27.92 -38.85
C ASP A 51 -14.44 27.24 -37.48
N ASN A 52 -14.21 27.97 -36.38
CA ASN A 52 -14.56 27.51 -35.04
C ASN A 52 -16.07 27.36 -34.85
N LEU A 53 -16.87 28.26 -35.39
CA LEU A 53 -18.33 28.14 -35.39
C LEU A 53 -18.80 26.92 -36.19
N VAL A 54 -18.23 26.65 -37.38
CA VAL A 54 -18.51 25.44 -38.16
C VAL A 54 -18.24 24.20 -37.32
N THR A 55 -17.12 24.18 -36.58
CA THR A 55 -16.76 23.07 -35.70
C THR A 55 -17.81 22.86 -34.61
N ILE A 56 -18.23 23.91 -33.91
CA ILE A 56 -19.29 23.83 -32.90
C ILE A 56 -20.59 23.28 -33.50
N MET A 57 -21.01 23.79 -34.66
CA MET A 57 -22.24 23.32 -35.31
C MET A 57 -22.15 21.83 -35.70
N ASN A 58 -20.99 21.34 -36.11
CA ASN A 58 -20.78 19.91 -36.36
C ASN A 58 -20.82 19.07 -35.08
N ASP A 59 -20.46 19.62 -33.92
CA ASP A 59 -20.58 18.92 -32.64
C ASP A 59 -22.04 18.82 -32.20
N PHE A 60 -22.88 19.82 -32.50
CA PHE A 60 -24.34 19.72 -32.33
C PHE A 60 -24.98 18.70 -33.30
N ASP A 61 -24.55 18.67 -34.56
CA ASP A 61 -24.98 17.69 -35.57
C ASP A 61 -24.68 16.25 -35.14
N GLN A 62 -23.54 16.04 -34.49
CA GLN A 62 -23.16 14.72 -33.96
C GLN A 62 -24.07 14.21 -32.84
N ILE A 63 -24.77 15.06 -32.10
CA ILE A 63 -25.54 14.62 -30.91
C ILE A 63 -27.06 14.58 -31.12
N ILE A 64 -27.58 15.27 -32.14
CA ILE A 64 -29.02 15.44 -32.39
C ILE A 64 -29.43 14.72 -33.67
N ASP A 65 -30.56 14.01 -33.65
CA ASP A 65 -31.16 13.37 -34.84
C ASP A 65 -31.87 14.39 -35.75
N ALA A 66 -31.09 15.30 -36.35
CA ALA A 66 -31.56 16.26 -37.35
C ALA A 66 -30.47 16.50 -38.41
N GLU A 67 -30.87 16.84 -39.63
CA GLU A 67 -29.93 17.17 -40.70
C GLU A 67 -29.48 18.64 -40.58
N PHE A 68 -28.22 18.86 -40.20
CA PHE A 68 -27.64 20.21 -40.15
C PHE A 68 -27.16 20.67 -41.53
N GLN A 69 -27.56 21.87 -41.95
CA GLN A 69 -27.18 22.44 -43.23
C GLN A 69 -26.75 23.91 -43.12
N TYR A 70 -25.55 24.21 -43.62
CA TYR A 70 -25.09 25.59 -43.75
C TYR A 70 -25.65 26.24 -45.03
N VAL A 71 -26.41 27.33 -44.88
CA VAL A 71 -27.09 27.97 -46.03
C VAL A 71 -26.38 29.22 -46.57
N GLY A 72 -25.26 29.63 -45.97
CA GLY A 72 -24.36 30.64 -46.50
C GLY A 72 -24.44 32.01 -45.82
N TRP A 73 -23.95 33.04 -46.53
CA TRP A 73 -23.79 34.40 -46.01
C TRP A 73 -24.91 35.28 -46.52
N LEU A 74 -25.67 35.86 -45.60
CA LEU A 74 -26.78 36.72 -45.95
C LEU A 74 -26.35 38.18 -45.91
N THR A 75 -26.73 38.91 -46.96
CA THR A 75 -26.56 40.37 -47.02
C THR A 75 -27.87 41.12 -46.79
N SER A 76 -29.00 40.40 -46.68
CA SER A 76 -30.31 40.93 -46.28
C SER A 76 -30.97 40.01 -45.25
N PRO A 77 -31.67 40.56 -44.23
CA PRO A 77 -32.18 39.82 -43.07
C PRO A 77 -33.38 38.89 -43.35
N GLU A 78 -33.76 38.69 -44.62
CA GLU A 78 -34.86 37.81 -45.00
C GLU A 78 -34.29 36.59 -45.74
N SER A 79 -34.15 35.49 -45.01
CA SER A 79 -33.92 34.15 -45.53
C SER A 79 -35.27 33.43 -45.54
N GLU A 80 -35.75 33.03 -46.73
CA GLU A 80 -36.90 32.12 -46.86
C GLU A 80 -36.41 30.67 -46.66
N SER A 81 -35.85 30.37 -45.49
CA SER A 81 -35.48 28.99 -45.14
C SER A 81 -36.75 28.15 -44.96
N THR A 82 -36.79 26.97 -45.59
CA THR A 82 -37.86 25.98 -45.40
C THR A 82 -37.53 24.96 -44.32
N ALA A 83 -36.45 25.17 -43.56
CA ALA A 83 -36.03 24.26 -42.50
C ALA A 83 -36.96 24.32 -41.29
N ASP A 84 -36.94 23.27 -40.48
CA ASP A 84 -37.73 23.20 -39.24
C ASP A 84 -37.16 24.15 -38.17
N ILE A 85 -35.84 24.32 -38.14
CA ILE A 85 -35.12 25.32 -37.34
C ILE A 85 -34.18 26.11 -38.24
N THR A 86 -34.12 27.44 -38.03
CA THR A 86 -33.08 28.30 -38.62
C THR A 86 -32.32 29.01 -37.50
N VAL A 87 -31.01 28.82 -37.44
CA VAL A 87 -30.10 29.51 -36.51
C VAL A 87 -29.32 30.59 -37.26
N THR A 88 -29.60 31.86 -36.97
CA THR A 88 -28.96 33.00 -37.65
C THR A 88 -27.94 33.66 -36.72
N PHE A 89 -26.67 33.69 -37.12
CA PHE A 89 -25.61 34.34 -36.36
C PHE A 89 -25.40 35.79 -36.81
N GLU A 90 -25.49 36.72 -35.85
CA GLU A 90 -25.31 38.16 -36.08
C GLU A 90 -24.23 38.74 -35.15
N ASN A 91 -23.48 39.74 -35.63
CA ASN A 91 -22.68 40.58 -34.76
C ASN A 91 -23.51 41.76 -34.21
N PHE A 92 -23.36 42.10 -32.93
CA PHE A 92 -24.16 43.16 -32.29
C PHE A 92 -23.38 44.39 -31.81
N SER A 93 -22.13 44.60 -32.23
CA SER A 93 -21.28 45.75 -31.83
C SER A 93 -21.92 47.15 -31.92
N THR A 94 -23.07 47.28 -32.59
CA THR A 94 -23.85 48.50 -32.78
C THR A 94 -25.08 48.67 -31.86
N LEU A 95 -25.42 47.69 -31.01
CA LEU A 95 -26.66 47.72 -30.21
C LEU A 95 -26.60 48.56 -28.91
N GLY A 96 -25.48 49.22 -28.61
CA GLY A 96 -25.34 50.06 -27.41
C GLY A 96 -25.46 49.29 -26.08
N LEU A 97 -25.23 47.98 -26.12
CA LEU A 97 -25.15 47.12 -24.95
C LEU A 97 -23.79 47.28 -24.25
N SER A 98 -23.72 46.85 -22.98
CA SER A 98 -22.48 46.91 -22.20
C SER A 98 -21.37 46.11 -22.88
N GLU A 99 -20.14 46.63 -22.84
CA GLU A 99 -18.91 45.96 -23.29
C GLU A 99 -18.69 44.57 -22.62
N ASN A 100 -19.40 44.30 -21.53
CA ASN A 100 -19.30 43.05 -20.75
C ASN A 100 -20.22 41.92 -21.24
N ILE A 101 -21.07 42.16 -22.25
CA ILE A 101 -21.93 41.10 -22.82
C ILE A 101 -21.17 40.42 -23.96
N ALA A 102 -20.91 39.13 -23.79
CA ALA A 102 -20.26 38.30 -24.81
C ALA A 102 -21.26 37.88 -25.90
N GLY A 103 -22.41 37.32 -25.52
CA GLY A 103 -23.45 36.89 -26.45
C GLY A 103 -24.85 36.99 -25.86
N PHE A 104 -25.86 36.81 -26.72
CA PHE A 104 -27.21 36.44 -26.32
C PHE A 104 -27.96 35.80 -27.51
N ALA A 105 -28.90 34.91 -27.24
CA ALA A 105 -29.76 34.31 -28.26
C ALA A 105 -31.26 34.58 -28.03
N ARG A 106 -32.04 34.27 -29.07
CA ARG A 106 -33.51 34.35 -29.06
C ARG A 106 -34.12 32.96 -29.01
N PHE A 107 -34.88 32.71 -27.95
CA PHE A 107 -35.58 31.45 -27.72
C PHE A 107 -36.62 31.13 -28.82
N PRO A 108 -36.96 29.85 -28.98
CA PRO A 108 -38.10 29.42 -29.79
C PRO A 108 -39.41 30.10 -29.31
N GLY A 109 -40.31 30.39 -30.23
CA GLY A 109 -41.57 31.08 -29.98
C GLY A 109 -41.45 32.59 -29.71
N THR A 110 -40.26 33.18 -29.88
CA THR A 110 -40.04 34.63 -29.72
C THR A 110 -39.87 35.34 -31.07
N VAL A 111 -39.91 36.69 -31.06
CA VAL A 111 -39.63 37.46 -32.28
C VAL A 111 -38.15 37.32 -32.62
N ASN A 112 -37.86 36.94 -33.87
CA ASN A 112 -36.53 36.56 -34.35
C ASN A 112 -35.96 35.35 -33.58
N GLU A 113 -36.80 34.36 -33.28
CA GLU A 113 -36.38 33.06 -32.75
C GLU A 113 -35.22 32.46 -33.56
N GLY A 114 -34.31 31.76 -32.87
CA GLY A 114 -33.14 31.14 -33.51
C GLY A 114 -31.98 32.10 -33.79
N THR A 115 -32.14 33.42 -33.61
CA THR A 115 -31.02 34.36 -33.78
C THR A 115 -30.04 34.28 -32.60
N VAL A 116 -28.76 34.04 -32.90
CA VAL A 116 -27.63 34.12 -31.97
C VAL A 116 -26.84 35.39 -32.25
N LYS A 117 -26.65 36.23 -31.23
CA LYS A 117 -25.90 37.49 -31.34
C LYS A 117 -24.59 37.41 -30.59
N LEU A 118 -23.48 37.63 -31.28
CA LEU A 118 -22.13 37.58 -30.73
C LEU A 118 -21.47 38.96 -30.78
N ASN A 119 -20.67 39.29 -29.77
CA ASN A 119 -19.88 40.52 -29.69
C ASN A 119 -18.45 40.31 -30.19
N LEU A 120 -18.28 40.06 -31.49
CA LEU A 120 -16.98 39.70 -32.09
C LEU A 120 -15.95 40.83 -32.08
N GLU A 121 -16.38 42.05 -31.79
CA GLU A 121 -15.51 43.21 -31.63
C GLU A 121 -15.09 43.46 -30.16
N SER A 122 -15.58 42.65 -29.21
CA SER A 122 -15.18 42.74 -27.80
C SER A 122 -14.00 41.83 -27.48
N THR A 123 -13.16 42.30 -26.55
CA THR A 123 -12.04 41.52 -25.98
C THR A 123 -12.51 40.28 -25.22
N VAL A 124 -13.81 40.19 -24.89
CA VAL A 124 -14.41 39.03 -24.21
C VAL A 124 -14.54 37.84 -25.18
N LEU A 125 -14.88 38.10 -26.44
CA LEU A 125 -15.04 37.08 -27.50
C LEU A 125 -13.80 36.93 -28.39
N GLU A 126 -12.79 37.80 -28.28
CA GLU A 126 -11.47 37.62 -28.93
C GLU A 126 -10.77 36.29 -28.55
N LYS A 127 -11.31 35.55 -27.57
CA LYS A 127 -10.91 34.21 -27.20
C LYS A 127 -11.84 33.13 -27.75
N PHE A 128 -12.43 33.32 -28.93
CA PHE A 128 -13.23 32.31 -29.59
C PHE A 128 -12.33 31.20 -30.17
N VAL A 129 -11.74 30.42 -29.25
CA VAL A 129 -10.76 29.36 -29.48
C VAL A 129 -11.12 28.20 -28.53
N PRO A 130 -11.03 26.93 -28.97
CA PRO A 130 -11.26 25.78 -28.08
C PRO A 130 -10.52 25.91 -26.74
N GLY A 131 -11.17 25.51 -25.63
CA GLY A 131 -10.60 25.62 -24.29
C GLY A 131 -10.60 27.03 -23.70
N GLN A 132 -11.32 27.98 -24.30
CA GLN A 132 -11.50 29.34 -23.77
C GLN A 132 -12.98 29.74 -23.64
N SER A 133 -13.25 30.74 -22.79
CA SER A 133 -14.60 31.20 -22.45
C SER A 133 -15.44 31.68 -23.64
N GLY A 134 -14.80 32.24 -24.68
CA GLY A 134 -15.49 32.70 -25.88
C GLY A 134 -16.10 31.54 -26.66
N TYR A 135 -15.39 30.41 -26.75
CA TYR A 135 -15.88 29.20 -27.42
C TYR A 135 -17.07 28.59 -26.65
N HIS A 136 -16.94 28.46 -25.33
CA HIS A 136 -18.02 28.04 -24.44
C HIS A 136 -19.28 28.92 -24.58
N THR A 137 -19.10 30.25 -24.66
CA THR A 137 -20.23 31.18 -24.83
C THR A 137 -20.99 30.91 -26.13
N VAL A 138 -20.30 30.58 -27.23
CA VAL A 138 -20.99 30.30 -28.49
C VAL A 138 -21.84 29.02 -28.38
N ILE A 139 -21.31 27.96 -27.74
CA ILE A 139 -22.07 26.73 -27.46
C ILE A 139 -23.31 27.05 -26.59
N HIS A 140 -23.13 27.85 -25.53
CA HIS A 140 -24.21 28.31 -24.66
C HIS A 140 -25.34 29.03 -25.42
N GLU A 141 -25.00 29.99 -26.28
CA GLU A 141 -26.00 30.75 -27.01
C GLU A 141 -26.71 29.92 -28.09
N ILE A 142 -26.02 28.95 -28.71
CA ILE A 142 -26.67 27.97 -29.58
C ILE A 142 -27.65 27.12 -28.79
N GLY A 143 -27.29 26.69 -27.58
CA GLY A 143 -28.20 26.00 -26.65
C GLY A 143 -29.51 26.77 -26.43
N HIS A 144 -29.42 28.08 -26.15
CA HIS A 144 -30.60 28.96 -26.06
C HIS A 144 -31.41 29.06 -27.36
N ALA A 145 -30.75 29.20 -28.52
CA ALA A 145 -31.42 29.23 -29.82
C ALA A 145 -32.16 27.91 -30.12
N LEU A 146 -31.63 26.79 -29.63
CA LEU A 146 -32.25 25.47 -29.69
C LEU A 146 -33.26 25.20 -28.56
N GLY A 147 -33.43 26.13 -27.60
CA GLY A 147 -34.48 26.09 -26.59
C GLY A 147 -34.05 25.65 -25.17
N LEU A 148 -32.75 25.44 -24.92
CA LEU A 148 -32.24 25.18 -23.58
C LEU A 148 -32.28 26.46 -22.73
N THR A 149 -32.71 26.36 -21.47
CA THR A 149 -32.69 27.46 -20.49
C THR A 149 -31.55 27.31 -19.50
N HIS A 150 -31.25 28.39 -18.77
CA HIS A 150 -30.37 28.29 -17.61
C HIS A 150 -31.00 27.34 -16.57
N PRO A 151 -30.19 26.55 -15.83
CA PRO A 151 -30.71 25.61 -14.83
C PRO A 151 -31.45 26.27 -13.65
N HIS A 152 -31.34 27.60 -13.51
CA HIS A 152 -31.98 28.41 -12.47
C HIS A 152 -32.71 29.65 -13.06
N ASP A 153 -33.72 30.15 -12.33
CA ASP A 153 -34.64 31.24 -12.75
C ASP A 153 -34.04 32.68 -12.72
N GLY A 154 -32.78 32.87 -13.13
CA GLY A 154 -32.06 34.15 -13.01
C GLY A 154 -31.63 34.75 -14.34
N GLY A 155 -32.38 35.72 -14.87
CA GLY A 155 -31.90 36.52 -16.02
C GLY A 155 -30.62 37.32 -15.72
N PRO A 156 -29.96 37.91 -16.75
CA PRO A 156 -28.59 38.45 -16.73
C PRO A 156 -28.27 39.58 -15.74
N TRP A 157 -29.22 39.97 -14.88
CA TRP A 157 -29.10 41.10 -13.94
C TRP A 157 -29.48 40.77 -12.50
N ASN A 158 -29.81 39.50 -12.21
CA ASN A 158 -30.12 39.07 -10.86
C ASN A 158 -29.17 37.93 -10.49
N TRP A 159 -27.87 38.24 -10.42
CA TRP A 159 -26.86 37.33 -9.88
C TRP A 159 -27.39 36.78 -8.55
N PRO A 160 -27.71 35.49 -8.43
CA PRO A 160 -27.96 34.92 -7.13
C PRO A 160 -26.71 35.15 -6.30
N SER A 161 -26.87 35.54 -5.03
CA SER A 161 -25.72 35.51 -4.13
C SER A 161 -25.26 34.05 -4.03
N PHE A 162 -23.95 33.81 -3.94
CA PHE A 162 -23.34 32.47 -3.74
C PHE A 162 -24.00 31.64 -2.61
N SER A 163 -24.83 32.27 -1.75
CA SER A 163 -25.55 31.66 -0.64
C SER A 163 -27.03 31.33 -0.90
N ASP A 164 -27.62 31.74 -2.02
CA ASP A 164 -29.08 31.62 -2.25
C ASP A 164 -29.53 30.35 -2.98
N LEU A 165 -28.59 29.49 -3.40
CA LEU A 165 -28.91 28.20 -4.01
C LEU A 165 -28.21 27.13 -3.20
N GLY A 166 -28.98 26.21 -2.61
CA GLY A 166 -28.43 24.95 -2.13
C GLY A 166 -27.87 24.21 -3.34
N ILE A 167 -26.57 24.42 -3.60
CA ILE A 167 -25.85 23.94 -4.78
C ILE A 167 -25.99 22.42 -4.82
N SER A 168 -26.90 21.92 -5.65
CA SER A 168 -26.82 20.53 -6.09
C SER A 168 -25.59 20.44 -7.00
N ALA A 169 -24.78 19.38 -6.88
CA ALA A 169 -23.63 19.13 -7.74
C ALA A 169 -23.92 19.14 -9.26
N LEU A 170 -25.19 19.29 -9.65
CA LEU A 170 -25.77 19.24 -10.99
C LEU A 170 -25.80 20.59 -11.75
N ASP A 171 -25.74 21.75 -11.07
CA ASP A 171 -25.68 23.07 -11.72
C ASP A 171 -24.22 23.56 -11.72
N SER A 172 -23.49 23.16 -12.76
CA SER A 172 -22.09 23.53 -12.96
C SER A 172 -21.76 23.56 -14.45
N MET A 173 -20.81 24.39 -14.86
CA MET A 173 -20.31 24.42 -16.23
C MET A 173 -19.61 23.13 -16.69
N TYR A 174 -19.26 22.21 -15.78
CA TYR A 174 -18.83 20.85 -16.19
C TYR A 174 -20.00 19.94 -16.54
N THR A 175 -21.21 20.24 -16.10
CA THR A 175 -22.39 19.39 -16.32
C THR A 175 -23.30 19.95 -17.41
N THR A 176 -23.33 21.27 -17.59
CA THR A 176 -24.09 21.98 -18.64
C THR A 176 -23.40 23.29 -18.99
N VAL A 177 -23.26 23.62 -20.28
CA VAL A 177 -22.80 24.94 -20.70
C VAL A 177 -23.79 26.05 -20.34
N MET A 178 -25.04 25.71 -20.00
CA MET A 178 -26.07 26.67 -19.60
C MET A 178 -25.86 27.20 -18.18
N SER A 179 -24.93 26.63 -17.41
CA SER A 179 -24.63 27.11 -16.05
C SER A 179 -23.72 28.34 -16.07
N TYR A 180 -23.93 29.25 -15.12
CA TYR A 180 -22.96 30.29 -14.78
C TYR A 180 -22.06 29.91 -13.60
N GLU A 181 -22.29 28.75 -12.99
CA GLU A 181 -21.59 28.33 -11.78
C GLU A 181 -20.33 27.53 -12.15
N PRO A 182 -19.14 27.95 -11.70
CA PRO A 182 -17.93 27.17 -11.88
C PRO A 182 -18.02 25.84 -11.10
N PRO A 183 -17.19 24.84 -11.45
CA PRO A 183 -17.13 23.59 -10.71
C PRO A 183 -16.76 23.87 -9.25
N LEU A 184 -17.47 23.21 -8.32
CA LEU A 184 -17.27 23.39 -6.88
C LEU A 184 -15.78 23.27 -6.53
N TYR A 185 -15.21 24.36 -5.99
CA TYR A 185 -13.85 24.47 -5.43
C TYR A 185 -12.65 24.68 -6.37
N SER A 186 -12.86 25.07 -7.64
CA SER A 186 -11.73 25.57 -8.45
C SER A 186 -12.10 26.77 -9.32
N TRP A 187 -11.26 27.81 -9.26
CA TRP A 187 -11.27 28.92 -10.23
C TRP A 187 -10.43 28.61 -11.48
N SER A 188 -9.83 27.42 -11.52
CA SER A 188 -9.06 26.89 -12.65
C SER A 188 -9.77 25.65 -13.16
N TYR A 189 -10.39 25.74 -14.31
CA TYR A 189 -11.13 24.65 -14.96
C TYR A 189 -10.99 24.78 -16.48
N GLY A 190 -11.15 23.67 -17.18
CA GLY A 190 -11.22 23.62 -18.63
C GLY A 190 -12.55 24.20 -19.13
N TRP A 191 -12.49 24.96 -20.24
CA TRP A 191 -13.72 25.49 -20.86
C TRP A 191 -14.30 24.48 -21.83
N ALA A 192 -15.64 24.44 -21.89
CA ALA A 192 -16.36 23.52 -22.76
C ALA A 192 -15.99 23.73 -24.24
N THR A 193 -15.68 22.63 -24.92
CA THR A 193 -15.47 22.56 -26.37
C THR A 193 -16.61 21.83 -27.07
N THR A 194 -17.52 21.19 -26.33
CA THR A 194 -18.75 20.57 -26.84
C THR A 194 -19.93 20.95 -25.95
N PRO A 195 -21.19 20.68 -26.35
CA PRO A 195 -22.28 20.55 -25.38
C PRO A 195 -21.88 19.57 -24.27
N MET A 196 -22.18 19.90 -23.01
CA MET A 196 -21.87 19.05 -21.85
C MET A 196 -22.97 18.01 -21.62
N ILE A 197 -22.81 17.12 -20.63
CA ILE A 197 -23.61 15.90 -20.48
C ILE A 197 -25.11 16.20 -20.43
N TRP A 198 -25.52 17.22 -19.67
CA TRP A 198 -26.93 17.59 -19.59
C TRP A 198 -27.44 18.33 -20.82
N ASP A 199 -26.57 19.07 -21.52
CA ASP A 199 -26.96 19.72 -22.77
C ASP A 199 -27.24 18.66 -23.84
N ALA A 200 -26.33 17.69 -23.99
CA ALA A 200 -26.48 16.56 -24.90
C ALA A 200 -27.76 15.79 -24.58
N TYR A 201 -27.97 15.41 -23.32
CA TYR A 201 -29.17 14.67 -22.91
C TYR A 201 -30.46 15.47 -23.14
N ALA A 202 -30.47 16.77 -22.83
CA ALA A 202 -31.62 17.64 -23.04
C ALA A 202 -31.97 17.78 -24.52
N LEU A 203 -30.96 18.01 -25.38
CA LEU A 203 -31.13 18.14 -26.82
C LEU A 203 -31.62 16.83 -27.45
N GLN A 204 -31.04 15.70 -27.04
CA GLN A 204 -31.49 14.37 -27.46
C GLN A 204 -32.92 14.06 -27.03
N THR A 205 -33.32 14.54 -25.83
CA THR A 205 -34.71 14.43 -25.35
C THR A 205 -35.67 15.26 -26.19
N MET A 206 -35.22 16.41 -26.71
CA MET A 206 -36.04 17.32 -27.50
C MET A 206 -36.14 16.92 -28.97
N TYR A 207 -35.05 16.40 -29.54
CA TYR A 207 -34.88 16.27 -30.99
C TYR A 207 -34.48 14.86 -31.45
N GLY A 208 -34.32 13.91 -30.53
CA GLY A 208 -33.79 12.57 -30.83
C GLY A 208 -32.27 12.53 -30.79
N ALA A 209 -31.72 11.33 -30.58
CA ALA A 209 -30.28 11.10 -30.50
C ALA A 209 -29.76 10.56 -31.84
N GLU A 210 -28.68 11.16 -32.34
CA GLU A 210 -28.06 10.77 -33.61
C GLU A 210 -27.43 9.37 -33.48
N ASN A 211 -27.75 8.45 -34.39
CA ASN A 211 -27.43 7.03 -34.25
C ASN A 211 -26.35 6.49 -35.20
N GLU A 212 -25.69 7.34 -35.99
CA GLU A 212 -24.62 6.94 -36.91
C GLU A 212 -23.26 7.57 -36.54
N THR A 213 -23.23 8.47 -35.57
CA THR A 213 -22.06 9.20 -35.09
C THR A 213 -21.12 8.22 -34.46
N ARG A 214 -19.95 8.10 -35.10
CA ARG A 214 -18.82 7.32 -34.61
C ARG A 214 -19.11 5.84 -34.34
N LYS A 215 -20.18 5.26 -34.93
CA LYS A 215 -20.71 3.89 -34.75
C LYS A 215 -19.77 2.67 -34.90
N GLY A 216 -18.48 2.86 -35.15
CA GLY A 216 -17.48 1.80 -35.15
C GLY A 216 -16.32 2.20 -34.27
N ASN A 217 -15.48 1.24 -33.89
CA ASN A 217 -14.46 1.40 -32.85
C ASN A 217 -13.66 2.72 -32.92
N GLN A 218 -13.73 3.50 -31.85
CA GLN A 218 -13.02 4.74 -31.64
C GLN A 218 -12.02 4.68 -30.49
N THR A 219 -11.04 5.58 -30.53
CA THR A 219 -10.18 5.86 -29.39
C THR A 219 -10.25 7.35 -29.09
N TYR A 220 -10.69 7.67 -27.88
CA TYR A 220 -10.82 9.01 -27.33
C TYR A 220 -9.63 9.27 -26.40
N TYR A 221 -8.79 10.24 -26.75
CA TYR A 221 -7.62 10.58 -25.95
C TYR A 221 -7.96 11.64 -24.92
N LEU A 222 -7.58 11.40 -23.66
CA LEU A 222 -7.56 12.45 -22.65
C LEU A 222 -6.42 13.40 -22.98
N LEU A 223 -6.72 14.70 -23.04
CA LEU A 223 -5.78 15.75 -23.43
C LEU A 223 -5.44 16.61 -22.21
N ASP A 224 -4.17 17.01 -22.10
CA ASP A 224 -3.68 17.93 -21.06
C ASP A 224 -3.74 19.40 -21.55
N ASP A 225 -4.88 19.85 -22.07
CA ASP A 225 -5.01 21.11 -22.84
C ASP A 225 -5.97 22.17 -22.25
N ASN A 226 -6.38 21.98 -21.00
CA ASN A 226 -7.35 22.78 -20.26
C ASN A 226 -8.72 22.88 -20.95
N THR A 227 -9.27 21.74 -21.38
CA THR A 227 -10.58 21.62 -22.03
C THR A 227 -11.60 20.82 -21.22
N ALA A 228 -12.87 21.05 -21.50
CA ALA A 228 -13.97 20.23 -21.02
C ALA A 228 -14.79 19.76 -22.22
N ASN A 229 -15.04 18.47 -22.35
CA ASN A 229 -15.78 17.92 -23.49
C ASN A 229 -16.62 16.71 -23.11
N VAL A 230 -17.50 16.30 -24.00
CA VAL A 230 -18.34 15.11 -23.83
C VAL A 230 -18.29 14.26 -25.08
N ILE A 231 -18.13 12.96 -24.85
CA ILE A 231 -18.17 11.93 -25.88
C ILE A 231 -19.63 11.53 -26.08
N TRP A 232 -20.10 11.66 -27.32
CA TRP A 232 -21.26 10.93 -27.83
C TRP A 232 -20.78 9.92 -28.86
N ASP A 233 -21.02 8.64 -28.58
CA ASP A 233 -20.82 7.55 -29.52
C ASP A 233 -22.09 6.72 -29.60
N SER A 234 -22.49 6.36 -30.82
CA SER A 234 -23.67 5.56 -31.11
C SER A 234 -23.41 4.05 -31.15
N GLY A 235 -22.14 3.62 -31.10
CA GLY A 235 -21.76 2.24 -30.87
C GLY A 235 -20.38 1.89 -31.41
N GLY A 236 -19.96 0.66 -31.16
CA GLY A 236 -18.62 0.23 -31.49
C GLY A 236 -18.06 -0.61 -30.36
N THR A 237 -16.73 -0.77 -30.37
CA THR A 237 -15.99 -1.16 -29.18
C THR A 237 -14.92 -0.11 -29.00
N ASP A 238 -15.12 0.75 -28.02
CA ASP A 238 -14.47 2.05 -27.94
C ASP A 238 -13.49 2.11 -26.76
N THR A 239 -12.55 3.03 -26.84
CA THR A 239 -11.46 3.16 -25.87
C THR A 239 -11.32 4.60 -25.38
N ILE A 240 -11.27 4.82 -24.08
CA ILE A 240 -10.70 6.05 -23.51
C ILE A 240 -9.23 5.79 -23.19
N SER A 241 -8.35 6.66 -23.68
CA SER A 241 -6.89 6.49 -23.57
C SER A 241 -6.23 7.71 -22.95
N ALA A 242 -5.63 7.53 -21.78
CA ALA A 242 -4.76 8.47 -21.11
C ALA A 242 -3.28 8.33 -21.54
N SER A 243 -2.99 7.48 -22.53
CA SER A 243 -1.63 7.14 -22.98
C SER A 243 -0.76 8.33 -23.39
N ASN A 244 -1.36 9.48 -23.70
CA ASN A 244 -0.65 10.70 -24.09
C ASN A 244 -0.49 11.70 -22.92
N SER A 245 -1.11 11.44 -21.77
CA SER A 245 -1.02 12.30 -20.60
C SER A 245 0.33 12.11 -19.90
N ILE A 246 0.85 13.21 -19.35
CA ILE A 246 2.06 13.20 -18.52
C ILE A 246 1.74 13.18 -17.01
N TYR A 247 0.46 13.15 -16.66
CA TYR A 247 -0.06 13.14 -15.30
C TYR A 247 -0.70 11.79 -14.97
N GLY A 248 -0.94 11.52 -13.68
CA GLY A 248 -1.84 10.44 -13.26
C GLY A 248 -3.30 10.88 -13.41
N ASN A 249 -4.10 10.05 -14.06
CA ASN A 249 -5.44 10.33 -14.54
C ASN A 249 -6.49 9.56 -13.76
N TRP A 250 -7.69 10.11 -13.78
CA TRP A 250 -8.90 9.36 -13.48
C TRP A 250 -9.56 8.95 -14.80
N VAL A 251 -9.67 7.67 -15.09
CA VAL A 251 -10.38 7.14 -16.26
C VAL A 251 -11.65 6.45 -15.77
N ASP A 252 -12.82 6.91 -16.23
CA ASP A 252 -14.12 6.41 -15.81
C ASP A 252 -14.96 6.09 -17.04
N LEU A 253 -15.25 4.80 -17.26
CA LEU A 253 -15.97 4.31 -18.43
C LEU A 253 -17.50 4.39 -18.28
N ARG A 254 -18.01 4.86 -17.14
CA ARG A 254 -19.44 4.90 -16.88
C ARG A 254 -20.09 6.09 -17.59
N GLN A 255 -21.19 5.83 -18.30
CA GLN A 255 -22.03 6.89 -18.85
C GLN A 255 -22.51 7.88 -17.77
N GLY A 256 -22.50 9.17 -18.09
CA GLY A 256 -22.86 10.23 -17.15
C GLY A 256 -21.76 10.62 -16.16
N TYR A 257 -20.55 10.04 -16.28
CA TYR A 257 -19.37 10.37 -15.48
C TYR A 257 -18.30 11.06 -16.34
N PHE A 258 -17.23 11.50 -15.67
CA PHE A 258 -16.11 12.22 -16.26
C PHE A 258 -14.80 11.50 -15.97
N SER A 259 -13.97 11.43 -17.00
CA SER A 259 -12.53 11.13 -16.93
C SER A 259 -11.74 12.44 -16.96
N GLY A 260 -10.49 12.44 -16.47
CA GLY A 260 -9.56 13.54 -16.67
C GLY A 260 -8.53 13.75 -15.56
N VAL A 261 -7.82 14.87 -15.66
CA VAL A 261 -6.78 15.28 -14.72
C VAL A 261 -6.75 16.80 -14.55
N SER A 262 -6.51 17.27 -13.33
CA SER A 262 -6.47 18.70 -12.99
C SER A 262 -7.72 19.46 -13.45
N ASN A 263 -7.63 20.21 -14.57
CA ASN A 263 -8.70 21.06 -15.09
C ASN A 263 -9.40 20.43 -16.31
N ASP A 264 -8.80 19.37 -16.87
CA ASP A 264 -9.26 18.67 -18.05
C ASP A 264 -10.32 17.65 -17.66
N VAL A 265 -11.47 17.69 -18.34
CA VAL A 265 -12.54 16.72 -18.12
C VAL A 265 -13.15 16.26 -19.44
N THR A 266 -13.27 14.95 -19.58
CA THR A 266 -13.98 14.30 -20.69
C THR A 266 -15.13 13.48 -20.11
N GLY A 267 -16.35 13.94 -20.35
CA GLY A 267 -17.56 13.24 -19.95
C GLY A 267 -18.00 12.19 -20.97
N ILE A 268 -18.74 11.19 -20.52
CA ILE A 268 -19.43 10.24 -21.41
C ILE A 268 -20.93 10.57 -21.38
N ALA A 269 -21.53 10.84 -22.54
CA ALA A 269 -22.95 11.09 -22.64
C ALA A 269 -23.79 9.87 -22.21
N PHE A 270 -25.03 10.10 -21.77
CA PHE A 270 -25.95 9.00 -21.49
C PHE A 270 -26.23 8.19 -22.76
N ASN A 271 -26.34 6.86 -22.63
CA ASN A 271 -26.48 5.88 -23.71
C ASN A 271 -25.24 5.70 -24.61
N THR A 272 -24.13 6.38 -24.32
CA THR A 272 -22.83 6.02 -24.89
C THR A 272 -22.19 4.92 -24.05
N LEU A 273 -21.68 3.89 -24.72
CA LEU A 273 -20.99 2.76 -24.10
C LEU A 273 -19.52 2.81 -24.51
N ILE A 274 -18.61 2.65 -23.54
CA ILE A 274 -17.17 2.57 -23.78
C ILE A 274 -16.67 1.31 -23.08
N GLU A 275 -15.99 0.43 -23.80
CA GLU A 275 -15.59 -0.88 -23.28
C GLU A 275 -14.15 -0.90 -22.78
N ASN A 276 -13.28 -0.01 -23.26
CA ASN A 276 -11.85 -0.12 -22.98
C ASN A 276 -11.28 1.14 -22.33
N ALA A 277 -10.28 0.93 -21.47
CA ALA A 277 -9.49 1.98 -20.85
C ALA A 277 -8.00 1.71 -21.04
N ILE A 278 -7.23 2.76 -21.31
CA ILE A 278 -5.77 2.74 -21.27
C ILE A 278 -5.32 3.88 -20.35
N GLY A 279 -4.50 3.56 -19.35
CA GLY A 279 -3.82 4.50 -18.47
C GLY A 279 -2.71 5.29 -19.18
N SER A 280 -1.94 5.98 -18.37
CA SER A 280 -0.83 6.85 -18.73
C SER A 280 0.50 6.18 -18.37
N SER A 281 1.57 6.94 -18.13
CA SER A 281 2.84 6.39 -17.62
C SER A 281 3.06 6.69 -16.14
N GLN A 282 1.98 7.07 -15.45
CA GLN A 282 1.95 7.52 -14.07
C GLN A 282 0.86 6.74 -13.34
N SER A 283 0.88 6.78 -12.00
CA SER A 283 -0.21 6.22 -11.20
C SER A 283 -1.58 6.78 -11.57
N ASP A 284 -2.43 5.93 -12.15
CA ASP A 284 -3.78 6.23 -12.59
C ASP A 284 -4.83 5.61 -11.63
N THR A 285 -6.06 6.11 -11.75
CA THR A 285 -7.24 5.45 -11.20
C THR A 285 -8.18 5.14 -12.35
N ILE A 286 -8.44 3.86 -12.59
CA ILE A 286 -9.26 3.40 -13.72
C ILE A 286 -10.50 2.68 -13.18
N ILE A 287 -11.66 3.08 -13.69
CA ILE A 287 -12.95 2.52 -13.33
C ILE A 287 -13.67 2.08 -14.61
N GLY A 288 -13.89 0.78 -14.71
CA GLY A 288 -14.73 0.16 -15.72
C GLY A 288 -16.23 0.49 -15.53
N ASN A 289 -17.08 -0.28 -16.19
CA ASN A 289 -18.52 -0.14 -16.13
C ASN A 289 -19.18 -1.53 -16.09
N ASN A 290 -20.44 -1.65 -16.49
CA ASN A 290 -21.17 -2.90 -16.37
C ASN A 290 -21.02 -3.83 -17.60
N LEU A 291 -20.04 -3.55 -18.45
CA LEU A 291 -19.75 -4.29 -19.68
C LEU A 291 -18.47 -5.12 -19.45
N ASP A 292 -18.24 -6.11 -20.32
CA ASP A 292 -16.94 -6.77 -20.38
C ASP A 292 -15.89 -5.74 -20.85
N ASN A 293 -15.03 -5.29 -19.94
CA ASN A 293 -14.04 -4.25 -20.21
C ASN A 293 -12.65 -4.82 -20.55
N THR A 294 -11.87 -4.09 -21.37
CA THR A 294 -10.42 -4.29 -21.46
C THR A 294 -9.70 -3.08 -20.88
N ILE A 295 -8.98 -3.28 -19.77
CA ILE A 295 -8.32 -2.22 -19.02
C ILE A 295 -6.81 -2.46 -19.02
N GLN A 296 -6.04 -1.42 -19.36
CA GLN A 296 -4.57 -1.41 -19.32
C GLN A 296 -4.09 -0.29 -18.40
N GLY A 297 -3.40 -0.61 -17.30
CA GLY A 297 -2.80 0.35 -16.37
C GLY A 297 -1.60 1.07 -16.97
N MET A 298 -0.72 0.29 -17.63
CA MET A 298 0.51 0.69 -18.34
C MET A 298 1.73 0.82 -17.41
N SER A 299 2.07 2.01 -16.94
CA SER A 299 3.18 2.18 -16.00
C SER A 299 2.75 3.05 -14.85
N GLY A 300 3.26 2.77 -13.65
CA GLY A 300 2.85 3.49 -12.45
C GLY A 300 2.15 2.54 -11.49
N ASN A 301 1.91 2.99 -10.26
CA ASN A 301 1.15 2.20 -9.31
C ASN A 301 -0.33 2.57 -9.46
N ASP A 302 -1.09 1.73 -10.15
CA ASP A 302 -2.45 2.00 -10.57
C ASP A 302 -3.49 1.44 -9.61
N LEU A 303 -4.65 2.08 -9.62
CA LEU A 303 -5.83 1.63 -8.89
C LEU A 303 -6.95 1.31 -9.88
N ILE A 304 -7.25 0.03 -10.06
CA ILE A 304 -8.14 -0.45 -11.11
C ILE A 304 -9.39 -1.10 -10.52
N TYR A 305 -10.56 -0.68 -11.00
CA TYR A 305 -11.86 -1.27 -10.67
C TYR A 305 -12.54 -1.79 -11.95
N GLY A 306 -12.68 -3.11 -12.09
CA GLY A 306 -13.40 -3.76 -13.20
C GLY A 306 -14.90 -3.42 -13.21
N GLN A 307 -15.56 -3.66 -12.07
CA GLN A 307 -17.01 -3.46 -11.81
C GLN A 307 -17.84 -4.72 -12.14
N ASP A 308 -18.87 -4.63 -12.99
CA ASP A 308 -19.64 -5.80 -13.39
C ASP A 308 -19.21 -6.16 -14.83
N GLY A 309 -18.99 -7.42 -15.14
CA GLY A 309 -18.54 -7.80 -16.48
C GLY A 309 -17.52 -8.93 -16.38
N ASN A 310 -17.20 -9.59 -17.49
CA ASN A 310 -16.03 -10.47 -17.54
C ASN A 310 -14.88 -9.64 -18.10
N ASP A 311 -14.14 -9.01 -17.20
CA ASP A 311 -13.15 -8.02 -17.57
C ASP A 311 -11.80 -8.67 -17.90
N VAL A 312 -11.01 -7.98 -18.72
CA VAL A 312 -9.61 -8.28 -18.97
C VAL A 312 -8.80 -7.10 -18.45
N ILE A 313 -8.07 -7.30 -17.36
CA ILE A 313 -7.36 -6.26 -16.63
C ILE A 313 -5.87 -6.57 -16.67
N TYR A 314 -5.08 -5.63 -17.18
CA TYR A 314 -3.63 -5.63 -17.13
C TYR A 314 -3.17 -4.46 -16.25
N GLY A 315 -2.47 -4.74 -15.15
CA GLY A 315 -1.75 -3.72 -14.36
C GLY A 315 -0.55 -3.17 -15.13
N GLU A 316 0.27 -4.09 -15.64
CA GLU A 316 1.53 -3.84 -16.35
C GLU A 316 2.70 -3.48 -15.42
N ASP A 317 3.41 -2.36 -15.61
CA ASP A 317 4.60 -2.02 -14.80
C ASP A 317 4.20 -1.22 -13.55
N GLY A 318 4.45 -1.73 -12.34
CA GLY A 318 4.20 -0.99 -11.10
C GLY A 318 3.65 -1.87 -9.99
N ASN A 319 3.29 -1.25 -8.87
CA ASN A 319 2.63 -1.97 -7.79
C ASN A 319 1.14 -1.62 -7.80
N ASP A 320 0.34 -2.44 -8.46
CA ASP A 320 -1.05 -2.15 -8.76
C ASP A 320 -2.01 -2.69 -7.71
N VAL A 321 -3.17 -2.04 -7.59
CA VAL A 321 -4.27 -2.51 -6.75
C VAL A 321 -5.50 -2.71 -7.62
N ILE A 322 -5.93 -3.96 -7.74
CA ILE A 322 -6.96 -4.40 -8.69
C ILE A 322 -8.17 -4.94 -7.93
N TYR A 323 -9.33 -4.44 -8.31
CA TYR A 323 -10.65 -4.91 -7.88
C TYR A 323 -11.41 -5.40 -9.13
N GLY A 324 -11.36 -6.69 -9.45
CA GLY A 324 -12.16 -7.28 -10.54
C GLY A 324 -13.66 -7.06 -10.30
N GLN A 325 -14.11 -7.40 -9.08
CA GLN A 325 -15.51 -7.34 -8.61
C GLN A 325 -16.38 -8.46 -9.18
N ASN A 326 -17.46 -8.17 -9.91
CA ASN A 326 -18.45 -9.16 -10.31
C ASN A 326 -18.23 -9.65 -11.74
N GLY A 327 -18.02 -10.94 -11.89
CA GLY A 327 -17.94 -11.61 -13.19
C GLY A 327 -16.69 -12.47 -13.25
N ASN A 328 -16.43 -13.12 -14.38
CA ASN A 328 -15.25 -13.98 -14.51
C ASN A 328 -14.12 -13.16 -15.12
N ASP A 329 -13.28 -12.59 -14.27
CA ASP A 329 -12.27 -11.64 -14.71
C ASP A 329 -10.95 -12.35 -15.07
N SER A 330 -10.21 -11.79 -16.02
CA SER A 330 -8.83 -12.16 -16.34
C SER A 330 -7.93 -11.03 -15.85
N ILE A 331 -7.24 -11.24 -14.74
CA ILE A 331 -6.41 -10.25 -14.08
C ILE A 331 -4.94 -10.65 -14.20
N ASP A 332 -4.15 -9.78 -14.81
CA ASP A 332 -2.69 -9.87 -14.93
C ASP A 332 -2.08 -8.64 -14.25
N GLY A 333 -1.40 -8.85 -13.11
CA GLY A 333 -0.75 -7.77 -12.36
C GLY A 333 0.41 -7.17 -13.16
N GLY A 334 1.28 -8.03 -13.70
CA GLY A 334 2.41 -7.63 -14.52
C GLY A 334 3.72 -7.65 -13.74
N GLU A 335 4.53 -6.60 -13.87
CA GLU A 335 5.82 -6.46 -13.21
C GLU A 335 5.70 -5.57 -11.98
N GLY A 336 5.95 -6.11 -10.80
CA GLY A 336 6.00 -5.34 -9.56
C GLY A 336 5.55 -6.16 -8.37
N THR A 337 4.76 -5.56 -7.49
CA THR A 337 4.11 -6.26 -6.38
C THR A 337 2.66 -5.88 -6.39
N ASP A 338 1.85 -6.75 -6.98
CA ASP A 338 0.47 -6.44 -7.34
C ASP A 338 -0.50 -7.04 -6.33
N THR A 339 -1.60 -6.31 -6.11
CA THR A 339 -2.63 -6.65 -5.14
C THR A 339 -3.95 -6.90 -5.82
N VAL A 340 -4.53 -8.08 -5.60
CA VAL A 340 -5.96 -8.29 -5.86
C VAL A 340 -6.74 -8.20 -4.56
N ASN A 341 -7.71 -7.29 -4.54
CA ASN A 341 -8.46 -6.98 -3.33
C ASN A 341 -9.92 -7.44 -3.45
N TYR A 342 -10.28 -8.45 -2.64
CA TYR A 342 -11.62 -9.02 -2.59
C TYR A 342 -12.46 -8.51 -1.43
N SER A 343 -11.97 -7.59 -0.61
CA SER A 343 -12.65 -7.14 0.63
C SER A 343 -14.08 -6.64 0.45
N ASN A 344 -14.43 -6.15 -0.74
CA ASN A 344 -15.77 -5.67 -1.10
C ASN A 344 -16.68 -6.76 -1.70
N SER A 345 -16.20 -7.99 -1.85
CA SER A 345 -16.99 -9.12 -2.34
C SER A 345 -18.18 -9.41 -1.42
N SER A 346 -19.31 -9.75 -2.02
CA SER A 346 -20.53 -10.12 -1.29
C SER A 346 -20.56 -11.60 -0.85
N SER A 347 -19.50 -12.35 -1.14
CA SER A 347 -19.34 -13.76 -0.75
C SER A 347 -17.89 -14.07 -0.38
N LEU A 348 -17.68 -15.16 0.37
CA LEU A 348 -16.34 -15.72 0.58
C LEU A 348 -15.61 -15.95 -0.76
N VAL A 349 -14.29 -15.86 -0.73
CA VAL A 349 -13.39 -16.11 -1.83
C VAL A 349 -12.54 -17.36 -1.58
N LYS A 350 -12.28 -18.10 -2.66
CA LYS A 350 -11.30 -19.18 -2.68
C LYS A 350 -10.20 -18.87 -3.67
N VAL A 351 -9.06 -18.39 -3.18
CA VAL A 351 -7.89 -18.04 -3.98
C VAL A 351 -6.88 -19.19 -3.99
N ASN A 352 -6.31 -19.45 -5.15
CA ASN A 352 -5.14 -20.31 -5.31
C ASN A 352 -4.21 -19.70 -6.35
N LEU A 353 -3.13 -19.07 -5.89
CA LEU A 353 -2.17 -18.38 -6.74
C LEU A 353 -1.37 -19.36 -7.60
N LEU A 354 -1.04 -20.55 -7.07
CA LEU A 354 -0.38 -21.60 -7.85
C LEU A 354 -1.15 -22.03 -9.11
N ASN A 355 -2.48 -22.10 -9.03
CA ASN A 355 -3.37 -22.39 -10.17
C ASN A 355 -3.79 -21.13 -10.94
N GLY A 356 -3.49 -19.94 -10.42
CA GLY A 356 -3.90 -18.66 -10.98
C GLY A 356 -5.41 -18.48 -11.00
N THR A 357 -6.12 -18.80 -9.91
CA THR A 357 -7.58 -18.71 -9.87
C THR A 357 -8.13 -18.17 -8.55
N ALA A 358 -9.23 -17.43 -8.62
CA ALA A 358 -10.06 -17.09 -7.46
C ALA A 358 -11.54 -17.39 -7.73
N THR A 359 -12.25 -18.04 -6.80
CA THR A 359 -13.69 -18.31 -6.94
C THR A 359 -14.51 -17.45 -5.97
N LEU A 360 -15.42 -16.65 -6.52
CA LEU A 360 -16.32 -15.74 -5.81
C LEU A 360 -17.78 -16.14 -6.05
N GLY A 361 -18.29 -17.03 -5.20
CA GLY A 361 -19.64 -17.58 -5.38
C GLY A 361 -19.77 -18.40 -6.67
N SER A 362 -20.42 -17.84 -7.70
CA SER A 362 -20.56 -18.46 -9.03
C SER A 362 -19.53 -18.00 -10.06
N TYR A 363 -18.74 -16.98 -9.72
CA TYR A 363 -17.74 -16.40 -10.59
C TYR A 363 -16.36 -16.99 -10.33
N VAL A 364 -15.52 -17.00 -11.36
CA VAL A 364 -14.15 -17.51 -11.29
C VAL A 364 -13.23 -16.56 -12.05
N ASP A 365 -12.33 -15.91 -11.33
CA ASP A 365 -11.28 -15.09 -11.89
C ASP A 365 -10.05 -15.94 -12.24
N THR A 366 -9.32 -15.51 -13.26
CA THR A 366 -7.98 -15.98 -13.59
C THR A 366 -6.97 -14.93 -13.14
N LEU A 367 -5.93 -15.35 -12.42
CA LEU A 367 -4.92 -14.48 -11.82
C LEU A 367 -3.54 -14.81 -12.36
N VAL A 368 -2.77 -13.80 -12.76
CA VAL A 368 -1.39 -13.91 -13.23
C VAL A 368 -0.57 -12.77 -12.61
N GLY A 369 0.66 -13.05 -12.16
CA GLY A 369 1.56 -12.04 -11.62
C GLY A 369 0.98 -11.29 -10.42
N ILE A 370 0.40 -12.03 -9.44
CA ILE A 370 -0.20 -11.45 -8.24
C ILE A 370 0.55 -11.95 -7.01
N GLU A 371 1.11 -11.03 -6.23
CA GLU A 371 1.84 -11.34 -5.01
C GLU A 371 1.03 -11.08 -3.74
N THR A 372 0.05 -10.18 -3.79
CA THR A 372 -0.75 -9.76 -2.62
C THR A 372 -2.22 -10.08 -2.81
N ILE A 373 -2.80 -10.74 -1.80
CA ILE A 373 -4.23 -11.05 -1.73
C ILE A 373 -4.83 -10.47 -0.47
N ILE A 374 -5.93 -9.75 -0.63
CA ILE A 374 -6.79 -9.32 0.49
C ILE A 374 -8.12 -10.04 0.35
N GLY A 375 -8.43 -10.89 1.33
CA GLY A 375 -9.70 -11.59 1.47
C GLY A 375 -10.86 -10.69 1.88
N THR A 376 -11.89 -11.30 2.42
CA THR A 376 -13.22 -10.74 2.68
C THR A 376 -13.53 -10.68 4.18
N ASP A 377 -14.75 -10.29 4.53
CA ASP A 377 -15.28 -10.42 5.89
C ASP A 377 -15.88 -11.82 6.17
N TYR A 378 -15.72 -12.78 5.26
CA TYR A 378 -16.26 -14.14 5.34
C TYR A 378 -15.14 -15.19 5.45
N ALA A 379 -15.51 -16.42 5.85
CA ALA A 379 -14.59 -17.55 5.95
C ALA A 379 -14.01 -17.96 4.58
N ASP A 380 -12.81 -17.45 4.29
CA ASP A 380 -12.11 -17.55 3.03
C ASP A 380 -11.14 -18.73 2.98
N THR A 381 -10.64 -19.02 1.79
CA THR A 381 -9.57 -19.99 1.59
C THR A 381 -8.55 -19.39 0.63
N ILE A 382 -7.32 -19.20 1.10
CA ILE A 382 -6.26 -18.54 0.37
C ILE A 382 -5.05 -19.47 0.35
N PHE A 383 -4.62 -19.85 -0.86
CA PHE A 383 -3.35 -20.54 -1.09
C PHE A 383 -2.41 -19.61 -1.88
N GLY A 384 -1.21 -19.44 -1.36
CA GLY A 384 -0.08 -18.79 -2.03
C GLY A 384 0.45 -19.58 -3.22
N ASP A 385 1.68 -19.29 -3.61
CA ASP A 385 2.41 -20.00 -4.65
C ASP A 385 3.85 -20.35 -4.24
N ALA A 386 4.83 -20.13 -5.13
CA ALA A 386 6.25 -20.37 -4.85
C ALA A 386 7.04 -19.06 -4.66
N GLY A 387 6.39 -17.91 -4.86
CA GLY A 387 6.93 -16.58 -4.67
C GLY A 387 6.77 -16.12 -3.22
N ALA A 388 7.26 -14.92 -2.91
CA ALA A 388 6.99 -14.30 -1.62
C ALA A 388 5.64 -13.60 -1.68
N ASN A 389 4.63 -14.14 -1.02
CA ASN A 389 3.27 -13.63 -1.04
C ASN A 389 2.94 -12.81 0.21
N ARG A 390 1.98 -11.90 0.07
CA ARG A 390 1.34 -11.18 1.18
C ARG A 390 -0.13 -11.56 1.23
N LEU A 391 -0.53 -12.31 2.25
CA LEU A 391 -1.85 -12.93 2.33
C LEU A 391 -2.61 -12.39 3.53
N THR A 392 -3.75 -11.76 3.30
CA THR A 392 -4.66 -11.28 4.34
C THR A 392 -5.98 -12.05 4.27
N GLY A 393 -6.33 -12.78 5.33
CA GLY A 393 -7.61 -13.49 5.48
C GLY A 393 -8.79 -12.53 5.55
N GLY A 394 -8.72 -11.58 6.49
CA GLY A 394 -9.74 -10.57 6.69
C GLY A 394 -10.56 -10.86 7.95
N LYS A 395 -11.88 -10.91 7.86
CA LYS A 395 -12.69 -11.40 8.99
C LYS A 395 -13.25 -12.77 8.67
N GLY A 396 -13.64 -13.49 9.71
CA GLY A 396 -14.21 -14.82 9.56
C GLY A 396 -13.17 -15.87 9.91
N ASN A 397 -13.53 -17.15 9.80
CA ASN A 397 -12.59 -18.21 10.13
C ASN A 397 -11.93 -18.69 8.84
N ASP A 398 -10.72 -18.21 8.59
CA ASP A 398 -10.06 -18.33 7.31
C ASP A 398 -9.11 -19.54 7.28
N LEU A 399 -8.79 -19.95 6.06
CA LEU A 399 -7.81 -20.97 5.77
C LEU A 399 -6.72 -20.36 4.88
N VAL A 400 -5.54 -20.08 5.45
CA VAL A 400 -4.46 -19.35 4.76
C VAL A 400 -3.21 -20.21 4.73
N PHE A 401 -2.74 -20.55 3.53
CA PHE A 401 -1.51 -21.30 3.29
C PHE A 401 -0.54 -20.45 2.45
N GLY A 402 0.67 -20.20 2.95
CA GLY A 402 1.75 -19.55 2.20
C GLY A 402 2.33 -20.43 1.08
N ASP A 403 2.29 -21.76 1.29
CA ASP A 403 2.89 -22.78 0.42
C ASP A 403 4.43 -22.71 0.38
N ALA A 404 5.06 -22.07 -0.60
CA ALA A 404 6.51 -21.95 -0.64
C ALA A 404 6.91 -20.51 -0.92
N GLY A 405 7.96 -20.02 -0.28
CA GLY A 405 8.31 -18.61 -0.38
C GLY A 405 8.69 -18.07 0.98
N SER A 406 8.90 -16.76 1.07
CA SER A 406 8.98 -16.09 2.37
C SER A 406 7.78 -15.19 2.47
N ASP A 407 6.74 -15.69 3.11
CA ASP A 407 5.42 -15.10 3.05
C ASP A 407 5.16 -14.16 4.24
N ILE A 408 4.22 -13.23 4.05
CA ILE A 408 3.68 -12.41 5.14
C ILE A 408 2.19 -12.69 5.23
N ILE A 409 1.76 -13.23 6.36
CA ILE A 409 0.41 -13.68 6.59
C ILE A 409 -0.26 -12.85 7.69
N TYR A 410 -1.49 -12.44 7.42
CA TYR A 410 -2.40 -11.79 8.37
C TYR A 410 -3.68 -12.62 8.43
N GLY A 411 -3.93 -13.28 9.57
CA GLY A 411 -5.22 -13.95 9.82
C GLY A 411 -6.35 -12.95 10.08
N ASP A 412 -6.02 -11.86 10.80
CA ASP A 412 -6.95 -10.82 11.26
C ASP A 412 -8.04 -11.35 12.23
N ASP A 413 -9.31 -10.98 12.06
CA ASP A 413 -10.38 -11.27 13.04
C ASP A 413 -11.03 -12.63 12.73
N GLY A 414 -10.71 -13.66 13.50
CA GLY A 414 -11.12 -15.01 13.12
C GLY A 414 -10.53 -16.08 14.01
N SER A 415 -11.11 -17.28 13.97
CA SER A 415 -10.38 -18.48 14.41
C SER A 415 -9.85 -19.20 13.18
N ASP A 416 -8.61 -18.89 12.82
CA ASP A 416 -8.06 -19.21 11.52
C ASP A 416 -7.25 -20.51 11.54
N ILE A 417 -6.98 -21.03 10.35
CA ILE A 417 -5.99 -22.07 10.13
C ILE A 417 -4.93 -21.47 9.21
N ILE A 418 -3.73 -21.32 9.75
CA ILE A 418 -2.62 -20.63 9.10
C ILE A 418 -1.43 -21.57 9.01
N ASP A 419 -0.85 -21.69 7.83
CA ASP A 419 0.33 -22.49 7.57
C ASP A 419 1.27 -21.71 6.65
N GLY A 420 2.47 -21.33 7.13
CA GLY A 420 3.45 -20.60 6.32
C GLY A 420 4.03 -21.46 5.19
N GLY A 421 4.13 -22.77 5.41
CA GLY A 421 4.66 -23.71 4.43
C GLY A 421 6.18 -23.79 4.48
N THR A 422 6.87 -23.54 3.36
CA THR A 422 8.34 -23.60 3.30
C THR A 422 8.95 -22.26 3.02
N GLY A 423 9.85 -21.82 3.89
CA GLY A 423 10.79 -20.74 3.64
C GLY A 423 11.04 -19.95 4.91
N THR A 424 10.70 -18.67 4.93
CA THR A 424 10.82 -17.88 6.17
C THR A 424 9.61 -16.99 6.24
N ASP A 425 8.65 -17.44 7.02
CA ASP A 425 7.29 -16.94 6.98
C ASP A 425 6.99 -16.07 8.19
N ILE A 426 6.35 -14.94 7.94
CA ILE A 426 6.01 -13.94 8.93
C ILE A 426 4.50 -14.02 9.19
N LEU A 427 4.11 -14.36 10.42
CA LEU A 427 2.74 -14.19 10.88
C LEU A 427 2.65 -12.91 11.72
N SER A 428 1.78 -11.99 11.29
CA SER A 428 1.65 -10.67 11.90
C SER A 428 0.30 -10.46 12.57
N TYR A 429 0.35 -10.03 13.83
CA TYR A 429 -0.79 -9.64 14.64
C TYR A 429 -0.85 -8.12 14.89
N LEU A 430 -0.07 -7.32 14.14
CA LEU A 430 0.02 -5.86 14.32
C LEU A 430 -1.33 -5.14 14.16
N SER A 431 -2.25 -5.68 13.37
CA SER A 431 -3.60 -5.15 13.15
C SER A 431 -4.57 -5.45 14.31
N ILE A 432 -4.22 -6.37 15.22
CA ILE A 432 -5.10 -6.80 16.30
C ILE A 432 -5.14 -5.75 17.41
N ALA A 433 -6.37 -5.34 17.75
CA ALA A 433 -6.63 -4.28 18.73
C ALA A 433 -6.57 -4.76 20.20
N SER A 434 -5.94 -5.90 20.48
CA SER A 434 -5.79 -6.49 21.81
C SER A 434 -4.52 -7.33 21.90
N ALA A 435 -4.05 -7.55 23.12
CA ALA A 435 -2.97 -8.49 23.40
C ALA A 435 -3.24 -9.90 22.84
N VAL A 436 -2.19 -10.53 22.34
CA VAL A 436 -2.20 -11.89 21.79
C VAL A 436 -1.36 -12.84 22.63
N SER A 437 -1.80 -14.09 22.70
CA SER A 437 -1.03 -15.19 23.31
C SER A 437 -0.71 -16.23 22.23
N ILE A 438 0.55 -16.29 21.82
CA ILE A 438 1.05 -17.11 20.72
C ILE A 438 1.94 -18.22 21.32
N ASP A 439 1.71 -19.45 20.92
CA ASP A 439 2.50 -20.62 21.31
C ASP A 439 2.72 -21.50 20.07
N LEU A 440 3.89 -21.29 19.43
CA LEU A 440 4.32 -22.04 18.24
C LEU A 440 4.50 -23.53 18.56
N SER A 441 4.98 -23.86 19.76
CA SER A 441 5.16 -25.26 20.18
C SER A 441 3.85 -26.05 20.24
N SER A 442 2.75 -25.36 20.56
CA SER A 442 1.40 -25.93 20.57
C SER A 442 0.64 -25.77 19.25
N GLY A 443 1.17 -24.93 18.34
CA GLY A 443 0.54 -24.54 17.08
C GLY A 443 -0.71 -23.70 17.28
N LYS A 444 -0.70 -22.75 18.24
CA LYS A 444 -1.88 -21.91 18.54
C LYS A 444 -1.54 -20.46 18.81
N ALA A 445 -2.43 -19.58 18.38
CA ALA A 445 -2.47 -18.19 18.84
C ALA A 445 -3.88 -17.83 19.33
N ILE A 446 -3.98 -17.00 20.37
CA ILE A 446 -5.24 -16.56 20.98
C ILE A 446 -5.27 -15.03 20.97
N ASN A 447 -6.25 -14.46 20.27
CA ASN A 447 -6.52 -13.01 20.16
C ASN A 447 -7.94 -12.71 20.70
N GLY A 448 -8.06 -12.55 22.02
CA GLY A 448 -9.36 -12.36 22.66
C GLY A 448 -10.18 -13.66 22.73
N ASP A 449 -11.32 -13.71 22.03
CA ASP A 449 -12.23 -14.86 22.02
C ASP A 449 -11.94 -15.86 20.89
N TYR A 450 -11.02 -15.54 19.97
CA TYR A 450 -10.67 -16.41 18.86
C TYR A 450 -9.37 -17.19 19.10
N THR A 451 -9.19 -18.25 18.32
CA THR A 451 -8.01 -19.11 18.42
C THR A 451 -7.61 -19.58 17.03
N ASP A 452 -6.42 -19.17 16.61
CA ASP A 452 -5.81 -19.61 15.37
C ASP A 452 -5.06 -20.91 15.60
N LEU A 453 -5.08 -21.78 14.59
CA LEU A 453 -4.21 -22.94 14.48
C LEU A 453 -3.09 -22.59 13.52
N ILE A 454 -1.86 -22.54 14.01
CA ILE A 454 -0.71 -22.03 13.29
C ILE A 454 0.36 -23.11 13.14
N SER A 455 1.04 -23.15 12.00
CA SER A 455 2.17 -24.06 11.74
C SER A 455 3.16 -23.48 10.74
N ASN A 456 4.41 -23.95 10.78
CA ASN A 456 5.48 -23.58 9.86
C ASN A 456 5.64 -22.05 9.77
N ILE A 457 5.88 -21.40 10.92
CA ILE A 457 6.08 -19.95 11.02
C ILE A 457 7.40 -19.72 11.74
N GLU A 458 8.35 -19.07 11.07
CA GLU A 458 9.65 -18.78 11.64
C GLU A 458 9.71 -17.39 12.29
N TRP A 459 8.85 -16.45 11.87
CA TRP A 459 8.84 -15.09 12.39
C TRP A 459 7.45 -14.66 12.86
N ILE A 460 7.37 -14.24 14.13
CA ILE A 460 6.18 -13.62 14.73
C ILE A 460 6.36 -12.11 14.91
N LEU A 461 5.35 -11.36 14.48
CA LEU A 461 5.13 -9.97 14.88
C LEU A 461 3.89 -9.93 15.80
N GLY A 462 4.10 -9.52 17.05
CA GLY A 462 3.04 -9.29 18.04
C GLY A 462 2.07 -8.16 17.67
N SER A 463 1.10 -7.95 18.54
CA SER A 463 0.19 -6.81 18.51
C SER A 463 0.86 -5.55 19.06
N THR A 464 0.12 -4.44 19.19
CA THR A 464 0.63 -3.22 19.85
C THR A 464 0.33 -3.18 21.36
N HIS A 465 0.13 -4.35 21.97
CA HIS A 465 -0.22 -4.52 23.37
C HIS A 465 0.68 -5.57 24.01
N SER A 466 0.67 -5.65 25.35
CA SER A 466 1.41 -6.65 26.12
C SER A 466 1.06 -8.09 25.75
N ASP A 467 1.90 -8.71 24.95
CA ASP A 467 1.72 -10.04 24.39
C ASP A 467 2.40 -11.13 25.22
N THR A 468 2.05 -12.38 24.94
CA THR A 468 2.78 -13.57 25.41
C THR A 468 3.12 -14.45 24.23
N ILE A 469 4.40 -14.62 23.92
CA ILE A 469 4.87 -15.32 22.72
C ILE A 469 5.83 -16.43 23.15
N ILE A 470 5.54 -17.66 22.72
CA ILE A 470 6.36 -18.85 22.98
C ILE A 470 6.77 -19.45 21.64
N GLY A 471 8.08 -19.59 21.43
CA GLY A 471 8.69 -20.26 20.29
C GLY A 471 8.52 -21.79 20.31
N ASP A 472 9.11 -22.47 19.33
CA ASP A 472 9.01 -23.92 19.19
C ASP A 472 10.35 -24.64 19.38
N LEU A 473 10.65 -25.65 18.55
CA LEU A 473 11.91 -26.40 18.59
C LEU A 473 12.90 -25.92 17.51
N GLU A 474 12.47 -25.00 16.66
CA GLU A 474 13.25 -24.42 15.57
C GLU A 474 13.77 -23.03 15.97
N SER A 475 14.54 -22.40 15.07
CA SER A 475 15.02 -21.04 15.29
C SER A 475 13.92 -20.04 14.94
N ASN A 476 13.41 -19.32 15.93
CA ASN A 476 12.38 -18.31 15.71
C ASN A 476 12.94 -16.87 15.78
N LYS A 477 12.37 -15.97 14.99
CA LYS A 477 12.51 -14.52 15.16
C LYS A 477 11.22 -13.96 15.75
N ILE A 478 11.32 -13.23 16.86
CA ILE A 478 10.15 -12.76 17.59
C ILE A 478 10.29 -11.26 17.84
N GLU A 479 9.27 -10.51 17.42
CA GLU A 479 9.11 -9.08 17.70
C GLU A 479 7.79 -8.88 18.44
N GLY A 480 7.86 -8.53 19.72
CA GLY A 480 6.67 -8.19 20.52
C GLY A 480 5.97 -6.91 20.05
N SER A 481 6.69 -6.08 19.28
CA SER A 481 6.26 -4.74 18.87
C SER A 481 6.08 -3.82 20.07
N SER A 482 4.98 -3.08 20.19
CA SER A 482 4.74 -2.22 21.37
C SER A 482 4.06 -3.02 22.46
N GLY A 483 4.49 -2.89 23.70
CA GLY A 483 3.81 -3.57 24.79
C GLY A 483 4.68 -3.68 26.02
N ASP A 484 4.27 -4.49 26.97
CA ASP A 484 5.22 -5.05 27.93
C ASP A 484 5.10 -6.55 27.71
N ASP A 485 5.98 -7.12 26.88
CA ASP A 485 5.76 -8.44 26.31
C ASP A 485 6.46 -9.53 27.14
N THR A 486 5.93 -10.74 27.08
CA THR A 486 6.59 -11.93 27.63
C THR A 486 6.96 -12.85 26.47
N ILE A 487 8.25 -13.00 26.19
CA ILE A 487 8.77 -13.78 25.08
C ILE A 487 9.60 -14.94 25.63
N ASP A 488 9.26 -16.17 25.25
CA ASP A 488 10.06 -17.36 25.48
C ASP A 488 10.48 -17.92 24.12
N GLY A 489 11.78 -17.92 23.80
CA GLY A 489 12.26 -18.42 22.50
C GLY A 489 12.07 -19.93 22.33
N GLY A 490 11.87 -20.69 23.41
CA GLY A 490 11.72 -22.13 23.34
C GLY A 490 13.07 -22.83 23.21
N ALA A 491 13.15 -23.81 22.30
CA ALA A 491 14.41 -24.48 22.00
C ALA A 491 14.83 -24.11 20.58
N GLY A 492 16.11 -23.81 20.37
CA GLY A 492 16.55 -23.36 19.06
C GLY A 492 17.71 -22.41 19.20
N THR A 493 17.89 -21.56 18.20
CA THR A 493 18.68 -20.33 18.34
C THR A 493 17.74 -19.20 17.99
N ASP A 494 17.27 -18.52 19.02
CA ASP A 494 16.12 -17.64 18.91
C ASP A 494 16.56 -16.17 18.97
N THR A 495 15.89 -15.34 18.17
CA THR A 495 16.21 -13.91 18.04
C THR A 495 15.05 -13.07 18.54
N ALA A 496 15.27 -12.28 19.59
CA ALA A 496 14.36 -11.20 19.96
C ALA A 496 14.71 -9.92 19.17
N SER A 497 13.72 -9.35 18.49
CA SER A 497 13.86 -8.17 17.63
C SER A 497 13.16 -6.97 18.25
N PHE A 498 13.84 -5.82 18.23
CA PHE A 498 13.39 -4.54 18.78
C PHE A 498 13.52 -3.45 17.70
N SER A 499 12.54 -2.56 17.63
CA SER A 499 12.39 -1.61 16.52
C SER A 499 13.42 -0.46 16.55
N GLY A 500 13.95 -0.13 17.73
CA GLY A 500 14.90 0.94 17.96
C GLY A 500 16.37 0.51 17.94
N ILE A 501 17.28 1.48 18.03
CA ILE A 501 18.72 1.19 18.10
C ILE A 501 19.15 0.83 19.52
N ILE A 502 20.16 -0.03 19.67
CA ILE A 502 20.56 -0.60 20.98
C ILE A 502 20.82 0.44 22.09
N SER A 503 21.32 1.64 21.76
CA SER A 503 21.59 2.70 22.74
C SER A 503 20.33 3.27 23.41
N GLU A 504 19.16 2.96 22.88
CA GLU A 504 17.86 3.36 23.41
C GLU A 504 17.30 2.32 24.39
N TYR A 505 18.00 1.21 24.63
CA TYR A 505 17.53 0.13 25.48
C TYR A 505 18.46 -0.09 26.67
N SER A 506 17.90 -0.65 27.73
CA SER A 506 18.65 -1.18 28.86
C SER A 506 18.18 -2.59 29.17
N ALA A 507 19.07 -3.46 29.64
CA ALA A 507 18.67 -4.78 30.12
C ALA A 507 19.14 -5.07 31.55
N VAL A 508 18.36 -5.90 32.24
CA VAL A 508 18.69 -6.44 33.56
C VAL A 508 18.38 -7.93 33.58
N GLU A 509 19.32 -8.74 34.09
CA GLU A 509 19.03 -10.14 34.40
C GLU A 509 18.14 -10.24 35.65
N SER A 510 17.03 -10.97 35.55
CA SER A 510 16.08 -11.20 36.64
C SER A 510 15.74 -12.69 36.73
N GLY A 511 16.53 -13.42 37.52
CA GLY A 511 16.39 -14.88 37.64
C GLY A 511 16.81 -15.58 36.34
N TYR A 512 15.87 -16.27 35.68
CA TYR A 512 16.09 -16.95 34.39
C TYR A 512 15.68 -16.09 33.18
N SER A 513 15.20 -14.87 33.42
CA SER A 513 14.73 -13.97 32.39
C SER A 513 15.67 -12.78 32.22
N ILE A 514 15.66 -12.19 31.02
CA ILE A 514 16.28 -10.89 30.72
C ILE A 514 15.13 -9.91 30.58
N ILE A 515 15.15 -8.83 31.36
CA ILE A 515 14.20 -7.74 31.21
C ILE A 515 14.86 -6.68 30.34
N VAL A 516 14.33 -6.47 29.13
CA VAL A 516 14.75 -5.41 28.22
C VAL A 516 13.76 -4.25 28.34
N THR A 517 14.26 -3.02 28.42
CA THR A 517 13.41 -1.83 28.58
C THR A 517 13.82 -0.77 27.57
N ASP A 518 12.88 -0.37 26.71
CA ASP A 518 13.00 0.81 25.87
C ASP A 518 12.98 2.07 26.75
N THR A 519 14.12 2.77 26.77
CA THR A 519 14.28 4.01 27.54
C THR A 519 13.62 5.21 26.87
N ASN A 520 13.18 5.06 25.61
CA ASN A 520 12.41 6.03 24.87
C ASN A 520 10.92 5.62 24.83
N ALA A 521 10.32 5.52 26.02
CA ALA A 521 8.98 5.01 26.30
C ALA A 521 7.93 5.36 25.23
N SER A 522 7.75 4.46 24.24
CA SER A 522 6.60 4.42 23.32
C SER A 522 6.71 3.39 22.20
N ARG A 523 7.91 2.84 21.89
CA ARG A 523 8.05 1.93 20.74
C ARG A 523 7.87 0.49 21.14
N ASP A 524 8.74 -0.01 22.02
CA ASP A 524 8.73 -1.45 22.34
C ASP A 524 8.29 -1.73 23.77
N GLY A 525 8.61 -0.84 24.71
CA GLY A 525 8.18 -0.94 26.11
C GLY A 525 9.11 -1.80 26.98
N THR A 526 8.57 -2.60 27.91
CA THR A 526 9.37 -3.41 28.85
C THR A 526 9.09 -4.90 28.72
N ASP A 527 10.04 -5.60 28.13
CA ASP A 527 9.88 -6.99 27.70
C ASP A 527 10.64 -7.95 28.60
N THR A 528 9.99 -9.05 28.94
CA THR A 528 10.55 -10.15 29.72
C THR A 528 10.85 -11.32 28.80
N LEU A 529 12.15 -11.62 28.64
CA LEU A 529 12.63 -12.61 27.69
C LEU A 529 13.19 -13.84 28.42
N THR A 530 12.86 -15.04 27.94
CA THR A 530 13.51 -16.31 28.32
C THR A 530 13.92 -17.07 27.08
N SER A 531 14.96 -17.91 27.20
CA SER A 531 15.41 -18.79 26.11
C SER A 531 15.69 -18.05 24.79
N ILE A 532 16.35 -16.88 24.88
CA ILE A 532 16.77 -16.07 23.72
C ILE A 532 18.29 -16.06 23.63
N GLU A 533 18.85 -16.43 22.48
CA GLU A 533 20.29 -16.48 22.21
C GLU A 533 20.81 -15.26 21.43
N ALA A 534 19.95 -14.62 20.64
CA ALA A 534 20.31 -13.52 19.76
C ALA A 534 19.37 -12.30 19.93
N PHE A 535 19.92 -11.13 19.67
CA PHE A 535 19.19 -9.86 19.78
C PHE A 535 19.37 -9.05 18.50
N GLU A 536 18.31 -8.39 18.07
CA GLU A 536 18.33 -7.46 16.94
C GLU A 536 17.71 -6.12 17.37
N PHE A 537 18.40 -5.01 17.06
CA PHE A 537 17.95 -3.65 17.37
C PHE A 537 18.01 -2.80 16.11
N GLY A 538 16.85 -2.34 15.63
CA GLY A 538 16.74 -1.47 14.45
C GLY A 538 17.34 -2.11 13.20
N GLY A 539 17.20 -3.42 13.06
CA GLY A 539 17.78 -4.21 11.95
C GLY A 539 19.23 -4.65 12.14
N THR A 540 19.84 -4.39 13.30
CA THR A 540 21.25 -4.72 13.55
C THR A 540 21.39 -5.76 14.66
N SER A 541 22.10 -6.85 14.37
CA SER A 541 22.41 -7.88 15.38
C SER A 541 23.26 -7.31 16.52
N ALA A 542 22.96 -7.74 17.74
CA ALA A 542 23.64 -7.36 18.96
C ALA A 542 23.86 -8.56 19.87
N PHE A 543 24.84 -8.46 20.77
CA PHE A 543 25.01 -9.41 21.85
C PHE A 543 24.39 -8.87 23.14
N LEU A 544 23.90 -9.75 24.00
CA LEU A 544 23.39 -9.37 25.32
C LEU A 544 24.41 -8.55 26.13
N SER A 545 25.71 -8.83 25.97
CA SER A 545 26.80 -8.08 26.60
C SER A 545 26.85 -6.60 26.21
N ASP A 546 26.29 -6.25 25.05
CA ASP A 546 26.24 -4.86 24.57
C ASP A 546 25.11 -4.07 25.26
N LEU A 547 24.14 -4.78 25.85
CA LEU A 547 22.92 -4.25 26.45
C LEU A 547 22.96 -4.21 27.99
N LEU A 548 23.69 -5.17 28.60
CA LEU A 548 23.98 -5.17 30.02
C LEU A 548 25.05 -4.10 30.30
N ASN A 549 24.66 -3.01 30.99
CA ASN A 549 25.56 -1.92 31.37
C ASN A 549 26.91 -2.46 31.89
N PRO A 550 28.06 -2.01 31.35
CA PRO A 550 29.39 -2.59 31.61
C PRO A 550 29.95 -2.36 33.03
N THR A 551 29.11 -1.94 33.98
CA THR A 551 29.49 -1.72 35.38
C THR A 551 29.12 -2.87 36.32
N ASP A 552 28.37 -3.86 35.85
CA ASP A 552 28.13 -5.13 36.58
C ASP A 552 28.89 -6.31 35.94
N VAL A 553 30.13 -6.06 35.48
CA VAL A 553 31.17 -7.10 35.50
C VAL A 553 31.55 -7.37 36.94
N ASP A 554 30.72 -8.12 37.65
CA ASP A 554 31.33 -9.05 38.57
C ASP A 554 32.09 -10.02 37.65
N ASN A 555 33.40 -9.81 37.47
CA ASN A 555 34.33 -10.65 36.70
C ASN A 555 34.35 -12.11 37.19
N GLY A 556 33.30 -12.58 37.85
CA GLY A 556 33.11 -13.87 38.46
C GLY A 556 33.18 -14.98 37.42
N VAL A 557 34.11 -15.87 37.65
CA VAL A 557 34.17 -17.17 36.99
C VAL A 557 33.36 -18.14 37.84
N TYR A 558 32.32 -18.68 37.23
CA TYR A 558 31.36 -19.60 37.83
C TYR A 558 31.93 -21.02 37.87
N ARG A 559 31.71 -21.75 38.97
CA ARG A 559 32.18 -23.13 39.13
C ARG A 559 31.02 -24.10 39.12
N PHE A 560 31.19 -25.17 38.37
CA PHE A 560 30.23 -26.27 38.25
C PHE A 560 30.92 -27.58 38.58
N PHE A 561 30.25 -28.46 39.31
CA PHE A 561 30.72 -29.81 39.60
C PHE A 561 29.98 -30.81 38.71
N ASN A 562 30.72 -31.52 37.85
CA ASN A 562 30.17 -32.57 37.01
C ASN A 562 29.96 -33.85 37.83
N LEU A 563 28.69 -34.26 37.99
CA LEU A 563 28.30 -35.42 38.79
C LEU A 563 28.73 -36.75 38.17
N GLY A 564 28.89 -36.81 36.84
CA GLY A 564 29.29 -38.01 36.10
C GLY A 564 30.80 -38.26 36.14
N THR A 565 31.61 -37.20 36.10
CA THR A 565 33.08 -37.31 35.99
C THR A 565 33.82 -36.97 37.29
N GLY A 566 33.16 -36.29 38.22
CA GLY A 566 33.77 -35.79 39.47
C GLY A 566 34.76 -34.63 39.24
N THR A 567 34.63 -33.89 38.14
CA THR A 567 35.53 -32.77 37.79
C THR A 567 34.80 -31.42 37.83
N HIS A 568 35.56 -30.34 38.00
CA HIS A 568 35.02 -28.99 37.90
C HIS A 568 35.06 -28.45 36.46
N PHE A 569 34.06 -27.64 36.15
CA PHE A 569 33.98 -26.79 34.96
C PHE A 569 33.90 -25.33 35.41
N TYR A 570 34.51 -24.44 34.63
CA TYR A 570 34.57 -23.01 34.90
C TYR A 570 34.13 -22.23 33.68
N SER A 571 33.21 -21.28 33.87
CA SER A 571 32.77 -20.37 32.83
C SER A 571 32.80 -18.93 33.33
N ALA A 572 33.34 -18.02 32.52
CA ALA A 572 33.23 -16.58 32.73
C ALA A 572 31.99 -15.99 32.04
N SER A 573 31.22 -16.79 31.29
CA SER A 573 30.02 -16.37 30.58
C SER A 573 28.76 -16.58 31.43
N PRO A 574 28.07 -15.50 31.83
CA PRO A 574 26.74 -15.59 32.46
C PRO A 574 25.72 -16.36 31.62
N VAL A 575 25.82 -16.23 30.28
CA VAL A 575 24.95 -16.92 29.32
C VAL A 575 25.19 -18.43 29.34
N GLU A 576 26.45 -18.86 29.25
CA GLU A 576 26.81 -20.27 29.31
C GLU A 576 26.46 -20.86 30.70
N ARG A 577 26.67 -20.07 31.76
CA ARG A 577 26.25 -20.44 33.12
C ARG A 577 24.75 -20.75 33.16
N ASN A 578 23.92 -19.85 32.63
CA ASN A 578 22.47 -20.01 32.65
C ASN A 578 22.01 -21.18 31.78
N HIS A 579 22.55 -21.30 30.57
CA HIS A 579 22.27 -22.42 29.67
C HIS A 579 22.58 -23.76 30.36
N ILE A 580 23.71 -23.88 31.05
CA ILE A 580 24.08 -25.12 31.72
C ILE A 580 23.15 -25.47 32.88
N ILE A 581 22.80 -24.48 33.71
CA ILE A 581 21.88 -24.67 34.84
C ILE A 581 20.52 -25.19 34.35
N ASN A 582 20.05 -24.69 33.21
CA ASN A 582 18.71 -24.98 32.71
C ASN A 582 18.64 -26.22 31.82
N THR A 583 19.75 -26.60 31.18
CA THR A 583 19.75 -27.65 30.15
C THR A 583 20.33 -28.98 30.65
N TYR A 584 21.29 -28.96 31.58
CA TYR A 584 22.10 -30.14 31.90
C TYR A 584 22.06 -30.53 33.39
N ASP A 585 21.22 -31.51 33.72
CA ASP A 585 21.10 -32.10 35.07
C ASP A 585 22.41 -32.74 35.62
N GLN A 586 23.38 -33.00 34.75
CA GLN A 586 24.67 -33.60 35.11
C GLN A 586 25.65 -32.64 35.80
N PHE A 587 25.36 -31.35 35.84
CA PHE A 587 26.19 -30.33 36.48
C PHE A 587 25.50 -29.75 37.71
N ASN A 588 26.20 -29.72 38.83
CA ASN A 588 25.79 -29.00 40.02
C ASN A 588 26.46 -27.61 40.03
N TYR A 589 25.68 -26.53 40.02
CA TYR A 589 26.21 -25.18 40.13
C TYR A 589 26.66 -24.89 41.57
N GLU A 590 27.92 -24.47 41.74
CA GLU A 590 28.52 -24.23 43.06
C GLU A 590 28.71 -22.74 43.38
N GLY A 591 28.27 -21.85 42.49
CA GLY A 591 28.40 -20.39 42.66
C GLY A 591 29.59 -19.78 41.92
N GLY A 592 29.82 -18.49 42.18
CA GLY A 592 31.03 -17.80 41.75
C GLY A 592 32.24 -18.31 42.54
N SER A 593 33.35 -18.61 41.85
CA SER A 593 34.54 -19.21 42.47
C SER A 593 35.70 -18.24 42.66
N PHE A 594 35.95 -17.37 41.71
CA PHE A 594 36.98 -16.31 41.74
C PHE A 594 36.65 -15.27 40.68
N LYS A 595 37.39 -14.15 40.63
CA LYS A 595 37.25 -13.14 39.58
C LYS A 595 38.41 -13.23 38.58
N SER A 596 38.11 -13.01 37.30
CA SER A 596 39.10 -12.79 36.23
C SER A 596 39.95 -11.56 36.57
N ALA A 597 41.24 -11.60 36.21
CA ALA A 597 42.23 -10.55 36.45
C ALA A 597 42.02 -9.25 35.62
N GLY A 598 40.81 -9.06 35.07
CA GLY A 598 40.46 -7.93 34.23
C GLY A 598 40.97 -8.06 32.79
N ALA A 599 41.36 -6.93 32.19
CA ALA A 599 41.81 -6.87 30.80
C ALA A 599 43.24 -7.43 30.60
N ALA A 600 43.57 -7.82 29.37
CA ALA A 600 44.91 -8.24 28.99
C ALA A 600 45.93 -7.12 29.23
N SER A 601 47.05 -7.45 29.89
CA SER A 601 48.11 -6.52 30.31
C SER A 601 49.47 -7.20 30.28
N SER A 602 50.55 -6.50 30.67
CA SER A 602 51.88 -7.13 30.77
C SER A 602 51.98 -8.23 31.82
N ASP A 603 51.06 -8.22 32.80
CA ASP A 603 51.14 -9.07 33.98
C ASP A 603 50.08 -10.19 33.95
N THR A 604 49.17 -10.16 32.96
CA THR A 604 48.09 -11.12 32.75
C THR A 604 48.28 -11.93 31.47
N ALA A 605 47.75 -13.15 31.46
CA ALA A 605 47.70 -14.00 30.28
C ALA A 605 46.32 -14.67 30.16
N GLY A 606 45.91 -14.92 28.92
CA GLY A 606 44.67 -15.64 28.64
C GLY A 606 44.76 -17.08 29.12
N VAL A 607 43.70 -17.54 29.79
CA VAL A 607 43.54 -18.95 30.16
C VAL A 607 42.81 -19.65 29.03
N HIS A 608 43.54 -20.50 28.32
CA HIS A 608 43.01 -21.33 27.23
C HIS A 608 42.15 -22.46 27.77
N ARG A 609 40.96 -22.64 27.20
CA ARG A 609 40.01 -23.69 27.56
C ARG A 609 39.96 -24.77 26.48
N PHE A 610 39.91 -26.03 26.93
CA PHE A 610 39.78 -27.19 26.06
C PHE A 610 38.73 -28.15 26.61
N PHE A 611 37.92 -28.73 25.72
CA PHE A 611 36.97 -29.77 26.06
C PHE A 611 37.45 -31.16 25.61
N ASN A 612 37.51 -32.10 26.54
CA ASN A 612 37.81 -33.51 26.25
C ASN A 612 36.52 -34.25 25.86
N THR A 613 36.40 -34.54 24.56
CA THR A 613 35.23 -35.23 23.99
C THR A 613 35.04 -36.68 24.46
N GLN A 614 36.09 -37.35 24.95
CA GLN A 614 36.01 -38.72 25.44
C GLN A 614 35.63 -38.79 26.92
N LEU A 615 36.10 -37.83 27.72
CA LEU A 615 35.94 -37.85 29.17
C LEU A 615 34.84 -36.90 29.66
N GLY A 616 34.41 -35.93 28.85
CA GLY A 616 33.45 -34.91 29.27
C GLY A 616 34.03 -33.91 30.29
N THR A 617 35.35 -33.67 30.23
CA THR A 617 36.09 -32.84 31.21
C THR A 617 36.80 -31.69 30.52
N HIS A 618 37.06 -30.61 31.26
CA HIS A 618 37.79 -29.45 30.75
C HIS A 618 39.25 -29.40 31.20
N PHE A 619 40.10 -28.82 30.35
CA PHE A 619 41.49 -28.54 30.63
C PHE A 619 41.78 -27.05 30.41
N PHE A 620 42.55 -26.46 31.33
CA PHE A 620 42.86 -25.03 31.34
C PHE A 620 44.38 -24.80 31.41
N THR A 621 44.90 -23.89 30.59
CA THR A 621 46.31 -23.50 30.65
C THR A 621 46.56 -22.05 30.21
N GLN A 622 47.52 -21.38 30.84
CA GLN A 622 48.09 -20.11 30.36
C GLN A 622 49.34 -20.31 29.50
N ASN A 623 49.85 -21.54 29.42
CA ASN A 623 51.11 -21.82 28.76
C ASN A 623 50.87 -22.08 27.27
N GLU A 624 51.30 -21.14 26.44
CA GLU A 624 51.18 -21.22 24.98
C GLU A 624 51.79 -22.50 24.38
N LEU A 625 52.92 -22.98 24.92
CA LEU A 625 53.54 -24.22 24.47
C LEU A 625 52.71 -25.45 24.88
N GLU A 626 52.08 -25.42 26.06
CA GLU A 626 51.17 -26.49 26.51
C GLU A 626 49.91 -26.52 25.62
N LYS A 627 49.32 -25.34 25.33
CA LYS A 627 48.21 -25.16 24.40
C LYS A 627 48.55 -25.72 23.01
N ASP A 628 49.66 -25.31 22.42
CA ASP A 628 50.08 -25.77 21.09
C ASP A 628 50.36 -27.28 21.06
N ASN A 629 50.95 -27.83 22.13
CA ASN A 629 51.18 -29.28 22.23
C ASN A 629 49.88 -30.08 22.36
N VAL A 630 48.89 -29.60 23.12
CA VAL A 630 47.57 -30.25 23.23
C VAL A 630 46.90 -30.30 21.86
N ILE A 631 46.86 -29.15 21.14
CA ILE A 631 46.30 -29.07 19.78
C ILE A 631 47.01 -30.03 18.82
N ALA A 632 48.34 -30.10 18.88
CA ALA A 632 49.12 -30.89 17.93
C ALA A 632 49.12 -32.40 18.20
N THR A 633 48.93 -32.83 19.45
CA THR A 633 49.20 -34.23 19.86
C THR A 633 48.03 -34.95 20.51
N LEU A 634 46.97 -34.25 20.94
CA LEU A 634 45.84 -34.85 21.65
C LEU A 634 44.51 -34.59 20.90
N PRO A 635 44.15 -35.44 19.91
CA PRO A 635 43.00 -35.21 19.01
C PRO A 635 41.61 -35.31 19.67
N HIS A 636 41.55 -35.69 20.95
CA HIS A 636 40.29 -35.79 21.70
C HIS A 636 39.98 -34.52 22.52
N TYR A 637 40.88 -33.54 22.51
CA TYR A 637 40.67 -32.22 23.09
C TYR A 637 40.34 -31.21 21.98
N ASN A 638 39.17 -30.59 22.09
CA ASN A 638 38.78 -29.46 21.25
C ASN A 638 39.22 -28.17 21.92
N TYR A 639 39.85 -27.26 21.18
CA TYR A 639 40.21 -25.93 21.67
C TYR A 639 39.00 -24.99 21.57
N GLU A 640 38.64 -24.37 22.68
CA GLU A 640 37.43 -23.53 22.79
C GLU A 640 37.73 -22.03 22.89
N GLY A 641 39.01 -21.65 22.90
CA GLY A 641 39.43 -20.25 22.98
C GLY A 641 40.01 -19.86 24.33
N ILE A 642 40.01 -18.56 24.61
CA ILE A 642 40.43 -17.97 25.89
C ILE A 642 39.18 -17.74 26.72
N GLU A 643 39.12 -18.32 27.91
CA GLU A 643 37.96 -18.23 28.80
C GLU A 643 37.97 -16.95 29.64
N TYR A 644 39.10 -16.67 30.28
CA TYR A 644 39.28 -15.49 31.13
C TYR A 644 40.77 -15.11 31.22
N GLN A 645 41.06 -13.97 31.83
CA GLN A 645 42.42 -13.51 32.10
C GLN A 645 42.84 -13.89 33.53
N ALA A 646 44.11 -14.27 33.71
CA ALA A 646 44.68 -14.52 35.03
C ALA A 646 46.10 -13.95 35.11
N TYR A 647 46.57 -13.65 36.32
CA TYR A 647 47.92 -13.13 36.54
C TYR A 647 48.97 -14.23 36.39
N THR A 648 50.05 -13.89 35.70
CA THR A 648 51.20 -14.79 35.45
C THR A 648 52.13 -14.93 36.65
N SER A 649 51.98 -14.05 37.66
CA SER A 649 52.71 -14.09 38.93
C SER A 649 51.82 -13.54 40.05
N GLN A 650 52.19 -13.80 41.30
CA GLN A 650 51.41 -13.36 42.46
C GLN A 650 51.44 -11.83 42.58
N VAL A 651 50.26 -11.22 42.67
CA VAL A 651 50.05 -9.78 42.95
C VAL A 651 49.27 -9.59 44.25
N ASP A 652 49.27 -8.37 44.79
CA ASP A 652 48.52 -8.04 46.00
C ASP A 652 47.04 -8.40 45.84
N ASP A 653 46.45 -9.03 46.86
CA ASP A 653 45.06 -9.50 46.92
C ASP A 653 44.63 -10.61 45.93
N SER A 654 45.55 -11.09 45.08
CA SER A 654 45.32 -12.28 44.25
C SER A 654 45.44 -13.58 45.05
N ILE A 655 44.68 -14.60 44.61
CA ILE A 655 44.70 -15.96 45.13
C ILE A 655 45.23 -16.94 44.08
N ALA A 656 45.87 -18.01 44.52
CA ALA A 656 46.42 -19.03 43.64
C ALA A 656 45.34 -20.03 43.20
N LEU A 657 45.34 -20.39 41.92
CA LEU A 657 44.60 -21.54 41.41
C LEU A 657 45.52 -22.77 41.36
N TYR A 658 45.17 -23.80 42.12
CA TYR A 658 45.94 -25.03 42.26
C TYR A 658 45.50 -26.06 41.22
N ARG A 659 46.46 -26.70 40.54
CA ARG A 659 46.21 -27.70 39.49
C ARG A 659 46.62 -29.10 39.94
N PHE A 660 45.80 -30.06 39.58
CA PHE A 660 45.98 -31.48 39.85
C PHE A 660 45.71 -32.31 38.60
N PHE A 661 46.46 -33.40 38.45
CA PHE A 661 46.28 -34.38 37.38
C PHE A 661 45.84 -35.73 37.95
N ASN A 662 44.72 -36.25 37.45
CA ASN A 662 44.22 -37.57 37.83
C ASN A 662 44.94 -38.66 37.04
N THR A 663 45.71 -39.50 37.75
CA THR A 663 46.54 -40.54 37.13
C THR A 663 45.76 -41.75 36.60
N VAL A 664 44.47 -41.86 36.92
CA VAL A 664 43.63 -42.99 36.53
C VAL A 664 42.85 -42.69 35.26
N ASN A 665 42.19 -41.53 35.20
CA ASN A 665 41.34 -41.16 34.06
C ASN A 665 41.94 -40.06 33.16
N GLY A 666 43.04 -39.42 33.56
CA GLY A 666 43.70 -38.37 32.78
C GLY A 666 43.03 -37.01 32.83
N ALA A 667 42.03 -36.81 33.70
CA ALA A 667 41.35 -35.54 33.88
C ALA A 667 42.17 -34.57 34.77
N HIS A 668 41.93 -33.27 34.60
CA HIS A 668 42.49 -32.25 35.47
C HIS A 668 41.45 -31.75 36.46
N PHE A 669 41.95 -31.34 37.63
CA PHE A 669 41.17 -30.72 38.68
C PHE A 669 41.85 -29.41 39.09
N PHE A 670 41.04 -28.36 39.24
CA PHE A 670 41.49 -27.05 39.64
C PHE A 670 40.73 -26.61 40.89
N THR A 671 41.40 -25.90 41.80
CA THR A 671 40.73 -25.28 42.95
C THR A 671 41.45 -24.00 43.39
N PRO A 672 40.72 -22.93 43.76
CA PRO A 672 41.30 -21.76 44.43
C PRO A 672 41.46 -21.97 45.94
N SER A 673 40.88 -23.02 46.52
CA SER A 673 40.85 -23.24 47.97
C SER A 673 42.08 -24.00 48.42
N ALA A 674 42.92 -23.37 49.25
CA ALA A 674 44.06 -24.03 49.87
C ALA A 674 43.62 -25.21 50.78
N VAL A 675 42.44 -25.10 51.41
CA VAL A 675 41.87 -26.18 52.23
C VAL A 675 41.46 -27.37 51.37
N GLU A 676 40.84 -27.11 50.21
CA GLU A 676 40.47 -28.16 49.25
C GLU A 676 41.73 -28.81 48.67
N ARG A 677 42.74 -28.01 48.29
CA ARG A 677 44.05 -28.50 47.86
C ARG A 677 44.67 -29.45 48.89
N ASP A 678 44.75 -29.04 50.15
CA ASP A 678 45.39 -29.85 51.20
C ASP A 678 44.59 -31.14 51.46
N SER A 679 43.25 -31.06 51.41
CA SER A 679 42.38 -32.22 51.53
C SER A 679 42.55 -33.23 50.39
N VAL A 680 42.67 -32.76 49.14
CA VAL A 680 42.92 -33.62 47.97
C VAL A 680 44.28 -34.32 48.11
N ILE A 681 45.33 -33.60 48.51
CA ILE A 681 46.67 -34.16 48.73
C ILE A 681 46.66 -35.25 49.81
N GLU A 682 45.94 -35.02 50.91
CA GLU A 682 45.91 -35.95 52.05
C GLU A 682 45.01 -37.17 51.78
N ASN A 683 43.86 -36.96 51.12
CA ASN A 683 42.78 -37.94 51.09
C ASN A 683 42.54 -38.60 49.72
N LEU A 684 43.04 -38.05 48.61
CA LEU A 684 42.77 -38.53 47.26
C LEU A 684 44.06 -38.89 46.49
N PRO A 685 44.68 -40.06 46.74
CA PRO A 685 46.00 -40.42 46.20
C PRO A 685 46.05 -40.64 44.68
N VAL A 686 44.90 -40.61 44.00
CA VAL A 686 44.82 -40.72 42.53
C VAL A 686 45.14 -39.40 41.82
N PHE A 687 45.11 -38.27 42.55
CA PHE A 687 45.43 -36.95 42.03
C PHE A 687 46.86 -36.55 42.41
N ASN A 688 47.67 -36.25 41.39
CA ASN A 688 48.99 -35.66 41.57
C ASN A 688 48.86 -34.14 41.61
N TYR A 689 49.39 -33.51 42.66
CA TYR A 689 49.49 -32.05 42.73
C TYR A 689 50.58 -31.53 41.79
N GLU A 690 50.21 -30.69 40.83
CA GLU A 690 51.14 -30.14 39.83
C GLU A 690 51.66 -28.74 40.18
N GLY A 691 51.10 -28.13 41.23
CA GLY A 691 51.50 -26.79 41.68
C GLY A 691 50.43 -25.72 41.46
N ILE A 692 50.88 -24.48 41.47
CA ILE A 692 50.05 -23.31 41.15
C ILE A 692 50.03 -23.18 39.62
N ALA A 693 48.84 -23.15 39.04
CA ALA A 693 48.67 -22.93 37.60
C ALA A 693 48.88 -21.45 37.26
N TYR A 694 48.17 -20.58 37.98
CA TYR A 694 48.11 -19.13 37.78
C TYR A 694 47.40 -18.46 38.98
N TYR A 695 47.32 -17.14 38.98
CA TYR A 695 46.69 -16.36 40.05
C TYR A 695 45.47 -15.58 39.54
N VAL A 696 44.45 -15.46 40.37
CA VAL A 696 43.14 -14.84 40.04
C VAL A 696 42.70 -13.95 41.20
N ASP A 697 41.72 -13.09 40.98
CA ASP A 697 41.19 -12.23 42.02
C ASP A 697 40.23 -13.01 42.94
N ALA A 698 40.27 -12.72 44.25
CA ALA A 698 39.35 -13.35 45.19
C ALA A 698 37.92 -12.80 45.02
N ILE A 699 36.92 -13.66 45.21
CA ILE A 699 35.55 -13.21 45.49
C ILE A 699 35.48 -12.92 47.00
N VAL A 700 35.03 -11.72 47.35
CA VAL A 700 34.88 -11.25 48.76
C VAL A 700 33.70 -11.91 49.43
#